data_AF-A0AAD6CIP5-F1
#
_entry.id   AF-A0AAD6CIP5-F1
#
_cell.length_a   1.000
_cell.length_b   1.000
_cell.length_c   1.000
_cell.angle_alpha   90.00
_cell.angle_beta   90.00
_cell.angle_gamma   90.00
#
_symmetry.space_group_name_H-M   'P 1'
#
loop_
_entity.id
_entity.type
_entity.pdbx_description
1 polymer ?
#
loop_
_entity_poly.entity_id
_entity_poly.type
_entity_poly.pdbx_seq_one_letter_code
_entity_poly.pdbx_strand_id
1 'polypeptide(L)'
;MLSIRINFMTPLLTLSPTSVALWLLLFLGNAIADRVNDFRSEKYAHGFEGAFPLQHYSSAGVSGPILNYWEKSVACDDGLYTIITPRGEAVRHSGPMILDNQGHLVWFKEYETTYNANVYTYKGQRYLTFWAGDDQIRGHGEGILYMLNSSYEEAYKLHGVNGVAADLHEFHITRDETAVFTVYDIKSVDLTSSGGLENGWIYDGIFQEIDIETNELLFQWRASEHFSFSEVERGSEGTGESAEDPWDWFHINSIDKDEKGNFLISSRYLNCIAYIDGVTGDVIWKLGGKESSFTDLSAGAATNISWQHHARFQPQYDTTKTTKAISIFDNSSRGKGAPENTSRGLIVDINETNMTVAVRAQYWNQVPISSQSQGSMQVLENGHVLLGYGYSAAWTEFGADGEVLCEVNFGPRELFERGDIISYRTFKQKWVGIPLTAPDVALSGTAAAVSWIGATEVATWVLQGSYVNVTDSPESKDQDGIHRYSSGHVADDDFQFISAVPKTGFETKILIPADIPYRTLRVMALDGTGGFLGKTRAMEWAPEEMNEEIGVFAGDEELKESNSKEHRISPLIMFGMGFMSAAAIVLCAWLICKYVYFRSPGQTFIGRRNHGKDEGWQPVQTGEELDDLDDFSDLESGERHEDHLLDGNRNRVE
;
A
#
# COMPACT_ATOMS: atom_id res chain seq x y z
N MET A 1 -48.39 3.31 -68.65
CA MET A 1 -48.45 1.85 -68.88
C MET A 1 -47.04 1.31 -68.86
N LEU A 2 -46.82 0.12 -68.28
CA LEU A 2 -45.52 -0.54 -68.05
C LEU A 2 -44.57 0.29 -67.14
N SER A 3 -44.04 -0.16 -66.00
CA SER A 3 -43.67 -1.50 -65.51
C SER A 3 -42.42 -2.10 -66.17
N ILE A 4 -41.28 -1.90 -65.50
CA ILE A 4 -40.08 -2.73 -65.63
C ILE A 4 -39.68 -3.13 -64.19
N ARG A 5 -39.47 -4.42 -63.95
CA ARG A 5 -38.97 -4.95 -62.67
C ARG A 5 -37.44 -4.85 -62.63
N ILE A 6 -36.88 -4.55 -61.48
CA ILE A 6 -35.46 -4.80 -61.18
C ILE A 6 -35.41 -5.92 -60.14
N ASN A 7 -34.72 -7.01 -60.47
CA ASN A 7 -34.51 -8.12 -59.55
C ASN A 7 -33.33 -7.79 -58.63
N PHE A 8 -33.52 -7.86 -57.31
CA PHE A 8 -32.41 -8.05 -56.39
C PHE A 8 -32.05 -9.54 -56.34
N MET A 9 -30.87 -9.91 -56.82
CA MET A 9 -30.25 -11.20 -56.50
C MET A 9 -29.17 -10.97 -55.46
N THR A 10 -29.28 -11.65 -54.32
CA THR A 10 -28.24 -11.71 -53.30
C THR A 10 -27.13 -12.68 -53.73
N PRO A 11 -25.85 -12.30 -53.65
CA PRO A 11 -24.76 -13.27 -53.64
C PRO A 11 -24.60 -13.84 -52.24
N LEU A 12 -24.75 -15.15 -52.08
CA LEU A 12 -24.23 -15.84 -50.89
C LEU A 12 -22.70 -15.86 -51.00
N LEU A 13 -22.01 -15.11 -50.13
CA LEU A 13 -20.57 -15.27 -49.94
C LEU A 13 -20.35 -16.50 -49.04
N THR A 14 -20.02 -17.62 -49.66
CA THR A 14 -19.60 -18.84 -48.95
C THR A 14 -18.21 -18.63 -48.37
N LEU A 15 -18.15 -18.28 -47.09
CA LEU A 15 -16.91 -18.28 -46.30
C LEU A 15 -16.31 -19.69 -46.28
N SER A 16 -15.01 -19.80 -46.59
CA SER A 16 -14.29 -21.06 -46.53
C SER A 16 -13.96 -21.43 -45.07
N PRO A 17 -13.94 -22.73 -44.69
CA PRO A 17 -13.66 -23.14 -43.30
C PRO A 17 -12.32 -22.62 -42.76
N THR A 18 -11.34 -22.46 -43.65
CA THR A 18 -10.01 -21.87 -43.37
C THR A 18 -10.06 -20.43 -42.85
N SER A 19 -11.11 -19.65 -43.18
CA SER A 19 -11.25 -18.27 -42.69
C SER A 19 -11.71 -18.19 -41.24
N VAL A 20 -12.39 -19.22 -40.72
CA VAL A 20 -12.83 -19.30 -39.32
C VAL A 20 -11.67 -19.76 -38.42
N ALA A 21 -10.85 -20.70 -38.90
CA ALA A 21 -9.66 -21.15 -38.18
C ALA A 21 -8.68 -20.00 -37.87
N LEU A 22 -8.51 -19.04 -38.80
CA LEU A 22 -7.62 -17.90 -38.60
C LEU A 22 -8.15 -16.86 -37.59
N TRP A 23 -9.46 -16.84 -37.33
CA TRP A 23 -10.06 -16.02 -36.27
C TRP A 23 -10.08 -16.73 -34.91
N LEU A 24 -10.20 -18.06 -34.89
CA LEU A 24 -10.06 -18.85 -33.66
C LEU A 24 -8.61 -18.83 -33.13
N LEU A 25 -7.60 -18.75 -34.00
CA LEU A 25 -6.21 -18.54 -33.61
C LEU A 25 -5.91 -17.16 -32.99
N LEU A 26 -6.81 -16.18 -33.12
CA LEU A 26 -6.75 -14.89 -32.43
C LEU A 26 -7.54 -14.87 -31.10
N PHE A 27 -8.18 -15.99 -30.74
CA PHE A 27 -8.80 -16.23 -29.43
C PHE A 27 -8.18 -17.43 -28.69
N LEU A 28 -6.95 -17.82 -29.06
CA LEU A 28 -5.98 -18.26 -28.06
C LEU A 28 -5.63 -17.05 -27.20
N GLY A 29 -6.51 -16.76 -26.24
CA GLY A 29 -6.24 -15.76 -25.23
C GLY A 29 -4.98 -16.17 -24.47
N ASN A 30 -3.95 -15.34 -24.52
CA ASN A 30 -2.93 -15.33 -23.50
C ASN A 30 -3.66 -14.99 -22.20
N ALA A 31 -4.12 -16.02 -21.49
CA ALA A 31 -4.66 -15.92 -20.15
C ALA A 31 -3.46 -15.67 -19.24
N ILE A 32 -3.03 -14.40 -19.20
CA ILE A 32 -1.95 -13.91 -18.35
C ILE A 32 -2.35 -14.26 -16.91
N ALA A 33 -1.42 -14.87 -16.16
CA ALA A 33 -1.70 -15.23 -14.78
C ALA A 33 -1.82 -13.96 -13.92
N ASP A 34 -0.90 -13.00 -14.08
CA ASP A 34 -1.06 -11.65 -13.57
C ASP A 34 -2.09 -10.83 -14.40
N ARG A 35 -2.95 -10.05 -13.73
CA ARG A 35 -3.78 -9.03 -14.39
C ARG A 35 -2.85 -7.92 -14.88
N VAL A 36 -3.04 -7.48 -16.13
CA VAL A 36 -2.40 -6.26 -16.62
C VAL A 36 -2.89 -5.07 -15.81
N ASN A 37 -1.95 -4.33 -15.21
CA ASN A 37 -2.25 -3.07 -14.53
C ASN A 37 -2.93 -2.07 -15.48
N ASP A 38 -3.87 -1.30 -14.93
CA ASP A 38 -4.69 -0.36 -15.69
C ASP A 38 -3.84 0.81 -16.23
N PHE A 39 -4.29 1.41 -17.32
CA PHE A 39 -3.69 2.63 -17.89
C PHE A 39 -4.78 3.67 -18.15
N ARG A 40 -4.72 4.80 -17.45
CA ARG A 40 -5.69 5.91 -17.48
C ARG A 40 -7.14 5.44 -17.32
N SER A 41 -7.36 4.49 -16.41
CA SER A 41 -8.67 3.89 -16.15
C SER A 41 -9.53 4.81 -15.31
N GLU A 42 -10.45 5.54 -15.95
CA GLU A 42 -11.45 6.35 -15.24
C GLU A 42 -12.32 5.49 -14.31
N LYS A 43 -12.53 4.21 -14.64
CA LYS A 43 -13.27 3.27 -13.77
C LYS A 43 -12.57 3.07 -12.43
N TYR A 44 -11.25 2.89 -12.48
CA TYR A 44 -10.40 2.83 -11.31
C TYR A 44 -10.37 4.17 -10.58
N ALA A 45 -10.26 5.29 -11.32
CA ALA A 45 -10.21 6.64 -10.76
C ALA A 45 -11.44 7.00 -9.91
N HIS A 46 -12.62 6.60 -10.38
CA HIS A 46 -13.92 6.74 -9.70
C HIS A 46 -14.24 5.62 -8.68
N GLY A 47 -13.33 4.66 -8.46
CA GLY A 47 -13.49 3.60 -7.46
C GLY A 47 -14.51 2.50 -7.81
N PHE A 48 -14.90 2.34 -9.09
CA PHE A 48 -15.80 1.27 -9.51
C PHE A 48 -15.20 -0.15 -9.38
N GLU A 49 -13.88 -0.25 -9.16
CA GLU A 49 -13.17 -1.51 -8.92
C GLU A 49 -12.83 -1.74 -7.43
N GLY A 50 -13.35 -0.87 -6.54
CA GLY A 50 -13.07 -0.87 -5.10
C GLY A 50 -12.06 0.20 -4.68
N ALA A 51 -11.94 0.43 -3.37
CA ALA A 51 -10.99 1.40 -2.81
C ALA A 51 -9.54 0.90 -2.83
N PHE A 52 -9.31 -0.41 -2.70
CA PHE A 52 -8.00 -1.04 -2.91
C PHE A 52 -8.17 -2.26 -3.82
N PRO A 53 -8.10 -2.09 -5.16
CA PRO A 53 -8.29 -3.19 -6.10
C PRO A 53 -7.16 -4.21 -6.01
N LEU A 54 -7.50 -5.47 -5.75
CA LEU A 54 -6.55 -6.57 -5.57
C LEU A 54 -6.73 -7.66 -6.63
N GLN A 55 -5.61 -8.27 -7.05
CA GLN A 55 -5.59 -9.57 -7.68
C GLN A 55 -5.33 -10.65 -6.62
N HIS A 56 -6.08 -11.76 -6.68
CA HIS A 56 -5.71 -13.02 -6.04
C HIS A 56 -4.88 -13.88 -7.01
N TYR A 57 -3.87 -14.58 -6.49
CA TYR A 57 -3.03 -15.50 -7.26
C TYR A 57 -3.52 -16.95 -7.13
N SER A 58 -3.23 -17.79 -8.12
CA SER A 58 -3.71 -19.17 -8.20
C SER A 58 -2.78 -20.16 -7.47
N SER A 59 -1.48 -19.87 -7.49
CA SER A 59 -0.39 -20.71 -7.01
C SER A 59 -0.04 -20.47 -5.53
N ALA A 60 -0.20 -19.24 -5.06
CA ALA A 60 0.08 -18.82 -3.70
C ALA A 60 -1.13 -18.10 -3.09
N GLY A 61 -1.42 -18.36 -1.82
CA GLY A 61 -2.55 -17.79 -1.06
C GLY A 61 -2.38 -16.31 -0.67
N VAL A 62 -1.88 -15.48 -1.58
CA VAL A 62 -1.60 -14.05 -1.38
C VAL A 62 -2.27 -13.20 -2.45
N SER A 63 -2.28 -11.88 -2.25
CA SER A 63 -2.89 -10.93 -3.17
C SER A 63 -1.93 -9.79 -3.52
N GLY A 64 -1.94 -9.36 -4.78
CA GLY A 64 -1.16 -8.23 -5.28
C GLY A 64 -2.05 -7.01 -5.56
N PRO A 65 -1.56 -5.77 -5.39
CA PRO A 65 -2.31 -4.58 -5.76
C PRO A 65 -2.41 -4.47 -7.28
N ILE A 66 -3.59 -4.11 -7.76
CA ILE A 66 -3.80 -3.70 -9.15
C ILE A 66 -3.60 -2.19 -9.19
N LEU A 67 -2.66 -1.73 -10.01
CA LEU A 67 -2.30 -0.32 -10.15
C LEU A 67 -2.99 0.30 -11.36
N ASN A 68 -3.16 1.62 -11.34
CA ASN A 68 -3.59 2.41 -12.50
C ASN A 68 -2.52 3.45 -12.84
N TYR A 69 -1.86 3.29 -13.97
CA TYR A 69 -0.84 4.19 -14.49
C TYR A 69 -1.50 5.34 -15.26
N TRP A 70 -1.30 6.58 -14.81
CA TRP A 70 -1.67 7.77 -15.57
C TRP A 70 -0.62 8.10 -16.62
N GLU A 71 0.66 8.05 -16.22
CA GLU A 71 1.80 8.12 -17.13
C GLU A 71 2.70 6.92 -16.93
N LYS A 72 3.34 6.46 -18.02
CA LYS A 72 4.27 5.33 -18.01
C LYS A 72 5.34 5.49 -19.09
N SER A 73 6.58 5.67 -18.65
CA SER A 73 7.77 5.78 -19.49
C SER A 73 8.74 4.63 -19.23
N VAL A 74 9.39 4.14 -20.29
CA VAL A 74 10.50 3.18 -20.17
C VAL A 74 11.74 3.76 -19.46
N ALA A 75 11.76 5.07 -19.20
CA ALA A 75 12.76 5.69 -18.35
C ALA A 75 12.65 5.25 -16.87
N CYS A 76 11.44 4.83 -16.43
CA CYS A 76 11.20 4.31 -15.08
C CYS A 76 11.61 2.82 -14.94
N ASP A 77 12.00 2.15 -16.03
CA ASP A 77 12.46 0.74 -16.03
C ASP A 77 13.96 0.66 -15.64
N ASP A 78 14.28 1.17 -14.45
CA ASP A 78 15.64 1.29 -13.91
C ASP A 78 16.18 0.00 -13.22
N GLY A 79 15.35 -1.04 -13.15
CA GLY A 79 15.67 -2.29 -12.45
C GLY A 79 15.58 -2.21 -10.92
N LEU A 80 14.95 -1.16 -10.38
CA LEU A 80 14.63 -1.04 -8.96
C LEU A 80 13.24 -1.61 -8.65
N TYR A 81 13.08 -2.11 -7.43
CA TYR A 81 11.78 -2.53 -6.89
C TYR A 81 11.10 -1.37 -6.15
N THR A 82 9.79 -1.22 -6.33
CA THR A 82 8.99 -0.24 -5.58
C THR A 82 8.56 -0.85 -4.24
N ILE A 83 8.74 -0.11 -3.15
CA ILE A 83 8.43 -0.55 -1.78
C ILE A 83 7.37 0.38 -1.18
N ILE A 84 6.32 -0.23 -0.62
CA ILE A 84 5.17 0.42 0.02
C ILE A 84 4.72 -0.35 1.27
N THR A 85 3.95 0.32 2.14
CA THR A 85 3.23 -0.28 3.29
C THR A 85 1.74 0.06 3.18
N PRO A 86 0.95 -0.73 2.42
CA PRO A 86 -0.49 -0.50 2.30
C PRO A 86 -1.18 -0.63 3.67
N ARG A 87 -1.95 0.39 4.03
CA ARG A 87 -2.82 0.44 5.23
C ARG A 87 -4.03 1.34 5.00
N GLY A 88 -4.99 1.35 5.92
CA GLY A 88 -6.27 2.08 5.83
C GLY A 88 -7.48 1.15 5.82
N GLU A 89 -8.69 1.67 5.97
CA GLU A 89 -9.93 0.87 6.14
C GLU A 89 -10.21 -0.12 4.99
N ALA A 90 -9.71 0.15 3.77
CA ALA A 90 -9.84 -0.76 2.63
C ALA A 90 -8.83 -1.92 2.63
N VAL A 91 -7.80 -1.87 3.49
CA VAL A 91 -6.69 -2.83 3.52
C VAL A 91 -6.95 -3.91 4.58
N ARG A 92 -7.31 -5.11 4.12
CA ARG A 92 -7.61 -6.25 5.00
C ARG A 92 -6.39 -6.92 5.62
N HIS A 93 -5.26 -6.86 4.91
CA HIS A 93 -4.00 -7.51 5.28
C HIS A 93 -2.90 -6.47 5.14
N SER A 94 -2.41 -5.93 6.26
CA SER A 94 -1.37 -4.90 6.27
C SER A 94 0.02 -5.53 6.28
N GLY A 95 1.00 -4.86 5.68
CA GLY A 95 2.38 -5.33 5.70
C GLY A 95 3.31 -4.62 4.71
N PRO A 96 4.63 -4.73 4.91
CA PRO A 96 5.63 -4.33 3.93
C PRO A 96 5.47 -5.12 2.63
N MET A 97 5.49 -4.41 1.50
CA MET A 97 5.26 -4.98 0.18
C MET A 97 6.31 -4.48 -0.81
N ILE A 98 6.82 -5.41 -1.63
CA ILE A 98 7.77 -5.16 -2.71
C ILE A 98 7.07 -5.46 -4.03
N LEU A 99 7.14 -4.52 -4.97
CA LEU A 99 6.60 -4.62 -6.33
C LEU A 99 7.71 -4.53 -7.39
N ASP A 100 7.52 -5.18 -8.54
CA ASP A 100 8.42 -5.04 -9.70
C ASP A 100 8.20 -3.70 -10.44
N ASN A 101 9.05 -3.41 -11.43
CA ASN A 101 8.97 -2.19 -12.25
C ASN A 101 7.70 -2.09 -13.11
N GLN A 102 6.95 -3.18 -13.27
CA GLN A 102 5.65 -3.19 -13.95
C GLN A 102 4.47 -3.10 -12.96
N GLY A 103 4.75 -3.18 -11.66
CA GLY A 103 3.78 -3.09 -10.58
C GLY A 103 3.15 -4.42 -10.17
N HIS A 104 3.75 -5.55 -10.51
CA HIS A 104 3.32 -6.86 -10.00
C HIS A 104 3.92 -7.11 -8.62
N LEU A 105 3.31 -8.00 -7.83
CA LEU A 105 3.86 -8.43 -6.56
C LEU A 105 5.24 -9.09 -6.75
N VAL A 106 6.15 -8.86 -5.79
CA VAL A 106 7.39 -9.63 -5.64
C VAL A 106 7.39 -10.30 -4.28
N TRP A 107 7.11 -9.53 -3.21
CA TRP A 107 7.02 -10.03 -1.85
C TRP A 107 5.99 -9.26 -1.03
N PHE A 108 5.33 -9.97 -0.13
CA PHE A 108 4.47 -9.43 0.92
C PHE A 108 4.55 -10.38 2.12
N LYS A 109 4.55 -9.85 3.34
CA LYS A 109 4.30 -10.60 4.57
C LYS A 109 3.36 -9.78 5.43
N GLU A 110 2.28 -10.40 5.88
CA GLU A 110 1.34 -9.79 6.83
C GLU A 110 2.00 -9.61 8.21
N TYR A 111 1.72 -8.46 8.82
CA TYR A 111 2.12 -8.06 10.17
C TYR A 111 0.94 -7.29 10.81
N GLU A 112 1.16 -6.69 11.98
CA GLU A 112 0.32 -5.61 12.53
C GLU A 112 0.40 -4.35 11.63
N THR A 113 -0.04 -3.16 12.07
CA THR A 113 0.11 -1.97 11.21
C THR A 113 1.59 -1.72 10.94
N THR A 114 1.95 -1.51 9.67
CA THR A 114 3.35 -1.31 9.25
C THR A 114 3.59 0.03 8.57
N TYR A 115 4.78 0.57 8.79
CA TYR A 115 5.21 1.89 8.34
C TYR A 115 6.65 1.86 7.82
N ASN A 116 6.98 2.84 6.97
CA ASN A 116 8.36 3.14 6.56
C ASN A 116 9.16 1.95 5.95
N ALA A 117 8.50 1.05 5.21
CA ALA A 117 9.21 -0.01 4.50
C ALA A 117 10.21 0.55 3.48
N ASN A 118 11.48 0.16 3.63
CA ASN A 118 12.61 0.64 2.84
C ASN A 118 13.71 -0.45 2.80
N VAL A 119 14.80 -0.21 2.06
CA VAL A 119 16.01 -1.05 2.13
C VAL A 119 17.20 -0.18 2.51
N TYR A 120 17.89 -0.58 3.57
CA TYR A 120 19.16 0.02 3.99
C TYR A 120 20.31 -0.98 3.82
N THR A 121 21.54 -0.44 3.80
CA THR A 121 22.78 -1.24 3.82
C THR A 121 23.45 -1.09 5.17
N TYR A 122 23.83 -2.21 5.78
CA TYR A 122 24.48 -2.28 7.09
C TYR A 122 25.56 -3.37 7.05
N LYS A 123 26.80 -3.05 7.45
CA LYS A 123 27.97 -3.94 7.40
C LYS A 123 28.17 -4.61 6.03
N GLY A 124 27.84 -3.86 4.97
CA GLY A 124 27.90 -4.30 3.56
C GLY A 124 26.76 -5.22 3.09
N GLN A 125 25.82 -5.60 3.96
CA GLN A 125 24.64 -6.40 3.62
C GLN A 125 23.40 -5.49 3.48
N ARG A 126 22.43 -5.90 2.65
CA ARG A 126 21.14 -5.20 2.54
C ARG A 126 20.09 -5.85 3.43
N TYR A 127 19.28 -5.01 4.08
CA TYR A 127 18.16 -5.44 4.90
C TYR A 127 16.89 -4.72 4.45
N LEU A 128 15.77 -5.45 4.41
CA LEU A 128 14.44 -4.87 4.26
C LEU A 128 14.00 -4.39 5.65
N THR A 129 13.74 -3.10 5.79
CA THR A 129 13.53 -2.42 7.07
C THR A 129 12.16 -1.78 7.13
N PHE A 130 11.43 -1.93 8.25
CA PHE A 130 10.14 -1.30 8.49
C PHE A 130 9.85 -1.18 9.99
N TRP A 131 8.91 -0.31 10.35
CA TRP A 131 8.30 -0.27 11.68
C TRP A 131 7.02 -1.13 11.68
N ALA A 132 6.73 -1.81 12.79
CA ALA A 132 5.44 -2.45 13.04
C ALA A 132 5.02 -2.35 14.52
N GLY A 133 3.74 -2.12 14.78
CA GLY A 133 3.16 -1.97 16.13
C GLY A 133 1.78 -1.32 16.12
N ASP A 134 1.39 -0.68 17.22
CA ASP A 134 0.13 0.06 17.36
C ASP A 134 0.28 1.52 16.92
N ASP A 135 -0.60 1.97 16.00
CA ASP A 135 -0.68 3.34 15.48
C ASP A 135 -1.94 4.10 15.90
N GLN A 136 -2.72 3.56 16.85
CA GLN A 136 -3.91 4.21 17.41
C GLN A 136 -3.58 5.33 18.40
N ILE A 137 -2.30 5.59 18.68
CA ILE A 137 -1.78 6.60 19.62
C ILE A 137 -1.83 8.02 19.00
N ARG A 138 -3.03 8.41 18.55
CA ARG A 138 -3.38 9.75 17.99
C ARG A 138 -2.50 10.23 16.82
N GLY A 139 -1.87 9.29 16.10
CA GLY A 139 -0.96 9.58 14.97
C GLY A 139 0.52 9.34 15.29
N HIS A 140 0.87 9.09 16.55
CA HIS A 140 2.14 8.50 16.98
C HIS A 140 2.05 6.96 16.96
N GLY A 141 3.20 6.29 17.05
CA GLY A 141 3.25 4.82 17.13
C GLY A 141 3.93 4.30 18.39
N GLU A 142 3.43 3.17 18.91
CA GLU A 142 4.17 2.32 19.87
C GLU A 142 4.51 0.98 19.20
N GLY A 143 5.77 0.82 18.79
CA GLY A 143 6.17 -0.37 18.02
C GLY A 143 7.66 -0.70 18.02
N ILE A 144 8.01 -1.54 17.04
CA ILE A 144 9.28 -2.25 16.91
C ILE A 144 9.83 -2.02 15.49
N LEU A 145 11.14 -1.79 15.39
CA LEU A 145 11.83 -1.66 14.11
C LEU A 145 12.43 -3.00 13.68
N TYR A 146 12.03 -3.49 12.52
CA TYR A 146 12.46 -4.76 11.96
C TYR A 146 13.55 -4.56 10.91
N MET A 147 14.53 -5.48 10.87
CA MET A 147 15.48 -5.64 9.77
C MET A 147 15.47 -7.10 9.31
N LEU A 148 14.96 -7.35 8.09
CA LEU A 148 14.94 -8.69 7.50
C LEU A 148 16.13 -8.89 6.55
N ASN A 149 16.74 -10.08 6.58
CA ASN A 149 17.82 -10.45 5.65
C ASN A 149 17.28 -10.71 4.22
N SER A 150 18.17 -11.03 3.27
CA SER A 150 17.80 -11.39 1.89
C SER A 150 16.88 -12.61 1.78
N SER A 151 16.81 -13.45 2.82
CA SER A 151 15.93 -14.61 2.90
C SER A 151 14.61 -14.34 3.65
N TYR A 152 14.36 -13.07 3.99
CA TYR A 152 13.20 -12.55 4.72
C TYR A 152 13.07 -13.04 6.17
N GLU A 153 14.17 -13.53 6.75
CA GLU A 153 14.27 -13.85 8.17
C GLU A 153 14.60 -12.60 8.99
N GLU A 154 14.08 -12.55 10.22
CA GLU A 154 14.27 -11.45 11.17
C GLU A 154 15.71 -11.45 11.70
N ALA A 155 16.56 -10.56 11.19
CA ALA A 155 17.97 -10.46 11.56
C ALA A 155 18.20 -9.55 12.78
N TYR A 156 17.46 -8.45 12.86
CA TYR A 156 17.44 -7.54 14.02
C TYR A 156 16.01 -7.09 14.33
N LYS A 157 15.73 -6.87 15.61
CA LYS A 157 14.58 -6.12 16.12
C LYS A 157 15.11 -5.04 17.06
N LEU A 158 14.76 -3.80 16.79
CA LEU A 158 15.24 -2.64 17.54
C LEU A 158 14.08 -1.93 18.22
N HIS A 159 14.35 -1.40 19.42
CA HIS A 159 13.35 -0.84 20.32
C HIS A 159 13.84 0.47 20.93
N GLY A 160 12.90 1.34 21.29
CA GLY A 160 13.18 2.54 22.09
C GLY A 160 13.76 2.20 23.46
N VAL A 161 14.65 3.05 23.94
CA VAL A 161 15.39 2.90 25.20
C VAL A 161 14.83 3.86 26.26
N ASN A 162 15.02 3.54 27.54
CA ASN A 162 14.50 4.27 28.72
C ASN A 162 12.98 4.15 28.97
N GLY A 163 12.33 3.13 28.42
CA GLY A 163 10.92 2.80 28.74
C GLY A 163 9.88 3.44 27.82
N VAL A 164 10.32 3.98 26.69
CA VAL A 164 9.50 4.51 25.60
C VAL A 164 9.66 3.65 24.34
N ALA A 165 8.61 3.52 23.53
CA ALA A 165 8.63 2.71 22.32
C ALA A 165 9.36 3.42 21.14
N ALA A 166 9.64 2.68 20.06
CA ALA A 166 10.01 3.31 18.80
C ALA A 166 8.74 3.79 18.08
N ASP A 167 8.75 5.03 17.59
CA ASP A 167 7.62 5.64 16.89
C ASP A 167 7.64 5.36 15.38
N LEU A 168 6.45 5.45 14.75
CA LEU A 168 6.19 5.08 13.36
C LEU A 168 6.81 6.02 12.31
N HIS A 169 7.22 7.25 12.67
CA HIS A 169 7.50 8.30 11.68
C HIS A 169 8.85 8.14 10.96
N GLU A 170 9.87 7.62 11.63
CA GLU A 170 11.22 7.52 11.05
C GLU A 170 11.97 6.26 11.48
N PHE A 171 12.66 5.65 10.50
CA PHE A 171 13.74 4.71 10.74
C PHE A 171 14.80 4.89 9.65
N HIS A 172 16.03 5.18 10.07
CA HIS A 172 17.17 5.40 9.19
C HIS A 172 18.44 4.74 9.75
N ILE A 173 19.20 4.06 8.89
CA ILE A 173 20.54 3.57 9.24
C ILE A 173 21.56 4.60 8.76
N THR A 174 22.37 5.13 9.68
CA THR A 174 23.29 6.23 9.41
C THR A 174 24.58 5.75 8.74
N ARG A 175 25.43 6.70 8.33
CA ARG A 175 26.77 6.43 7.79
C ARG A 175 27.74 5.83 8.81
N ASP A 176 27.45 5.97 10.10
CA ASP A 176 28.24 5.42 11.21
C ASP A 176 27.85 3.96 11.54
N GLU A 177 26.95 3.36 10.74
CA GLU A 177 26.34 2.04 10.96
C GLU A 177 25.52 1.95 12.26
N THR A 178 24.92 3.06 12.68
CA THR A 178 23.95 3.17 13.78
C THR A 178 22.51 3.25 13.26
N ALA A 179 21.52 3.02 14.12
CA ALA A 179 20.12 3.26 13.81
C ALA A 179 19.62 4.56 14.48
N VAL A 180 18.90 5.40 13.73
CA VAL A 180 18.14 6.53 14.27
C VAL A 180 16.65 6.40 13.96
N PHE A 181 15.83 6.81 14.91
CA PHE A 181 14.37 6.72 14.83
C PHE A 181 13.70 7.75 15.73
N THR A 182 12.44 8.08 15.42
CA THR A 182 11.60 8.95 16.25
C THR A 182 11.08 8.22 17.47
N VAL A 183 10.82 8.98 18.52
CA VAL A 183 10.26 8.52 19.80
C VAL A 183 9.34 9.64 20.31
N TYR A 184 8.33 9.29 21.11
CA TYR A 184 7.52 10.26 21.85
C TYR A 184 7.48 9.89 23.35
N ASP A 185 7.29 10.90 24.19
CA ASP A 185 7.24 10.77 25.65
C ASP A 185 6.23 11.79 26.22
N ILE A 186 5.44 11.39 27.21
CA ILE A 186 4.36 12.21 27.77
C ILE A 186 4.89 12.95 29.00
N LYS A 187 5.06 14.27 28.85
CA LYS A 187 5.80 15.13 29.79
C LYS A 187 4.94 16.29 30.25
N SER A 188 4.94 16.59 31.55
CA SER A 188 4.32 17.81 32.07
C SER A 188 5.29 18.99 32.05
N VAL A 189 4.81 20.15 31.60
CA VAL A 189 5.60 21.35 31.29
C VAL A 189 4.80 22.64 31.52
N ASP A 190 5.49 23.77 31.65
CA ASP A 190 4.88 25.10 31.66
C ASP A 190 4.56 25.55 30.23
N LEU A 191 3.26 25.63 29.91
CA LEU A 191 2.73 26.09 28.63
C LEU A 191 2.26 27.55 28.66
N THR A 192 2.48 28.30 29.75
CA THR A 192 2.01 29.70 29.83
C THR A 192 2.62 30.59 28.74
N SER A 193 3.80 30.25 28.20
CA SER A 193 4.43 30.94 27.06
C SER A 193 3.67 30.82 25.73
N SER A 194 2.86 29.77 25.56
CA SER A 194 1.93 29.60 24.42
C SER A 194 0.47 29.91 24.79
N GLY A 195 0.21 30.35 26.03
CA GLY A 195 -1.13 30.64 26.54
C GLY A 195 -1.86 29.44 27.18
N GLY A 196 -1.16 28.32 27.39
CA GLY A 196 -1.68 27.13 28.08
C GLY A 196 -1.47 27.16 29.59
N LEU A 197 -1.55 25.98 30.22
CA LEU A 197 -1.43 25.79 31.67
C LEU A 197 0.02 25.82 32.18
N GLU A 198 0.22 26.29 33.42
CA GLU A 198 1.51 26.25 34.15
C GLU A 198 2.01 24.81 34.41
N ASN A 199 1.10 23.82 34.40
CA ASN A 199 1.39 22.39 34.52
C ASN A 199 0.59 21.64 33.44
N GLY A 200 0.78 22.03 32.18
CA GLY A 200 0.18 21.35 31.04
C GLY A 200 0.91 20.05 30.70
N TRP A 201 0.43 19.34 29.68
CA TRP A 201 1.00 18.08 29.19
C TRP A 201 1.28 18.15 27.70
N ILE A 202 2.40 17.56 27.28
CA ILE A 202 2.81 17.47 25.87
C ILE A 202 3.17 16.04 25.48
N TYR A 203 3.04 15.75 24.19
CA TYR A 203 3.91 14.79 23.52
C TYR A 203 5.25 15.51 23.23
N ASP A 204 6.31 15.15 23.95
CA ASP A 204 7.68 15.64 23.70
C ASP A 204 8.22 14.91 22.47
N GLY A 205 8.63 15.65 21.43
CA GLY A 205 9.19 15.08 20.21
C GLY A 205 10.64 14.68 20.41
N ILE A 206 10.95 13.40 20.28
CA ILE A 206 12.27 12.82 20.59
C ILE A 206 12.85 12.12 19.36
N PHE A 207 14.17 12.06 19.29
CA PHE A 207 14.84 10.99 18.55
C PHE A 207 15.92 10.31 19.39
N GLN A 208 16.18 9.05 19.07
CA GLN A 208 17.26 8.25 19.65
C GLN A 208 18.21 7.77 18.54
N GLU A 209 19.50 7.69 18.86
CA GLU A 209 20.50 6.95 18.09
C GLU A 209 20.97 5.75 18.92
N ILE A 210 21.00 4.56 18.32
CA ILE A 210 21.42 3.32 18.98
C ILE A 210 22.44 2.53 18.15
N ASP A 211 23.20 1.68 18.82
CA ASP A 211 23.92 0.59 18.17
C ASP A 211 22.97 -0.56 17.79
N ILE A 212 23.13 -1.10 16.57
CA ILE A 212 22.21 -2.09 15.97
C ILE A 212 22.42 -3.52 16.52
N GLU A 213 23.61 -3.88 17.01
CA GLU A 213 23.90 -5.22 17.55
C GLU A 213 23.53 -5.36 19.02
N THR A 214 23.56 -4.26 19.78
CA THR A 214 23.37 -4.24 21.25
C THR A 214 22.09 -3.54 21.71
N ASN A 215 21.47 -2.72 20.85
CA ASN A 215 20.42 -1.77 21.21
C ASN A 215 20.85 -0.77 22.32
N GLU A 216 22.16 -0.52 22.46
CA GLU A 216 22.71 0.48 23.38
C GLU A 216 22.42 1.91 22.89
N LEU A 217 21.93 2.77 23.77
CA LEU A 217 21.63 4.17 23.46
C LEU A 217 22.90 5.01 23.38
N LEU A 218 23.18 5.53 22.19
CA LEU A 218 24.35 6.36 21.88
C LEU A 218 24.06 7.86 22.04
N PHE A 219 22.87 8.29 21.61
CA PHE A 219 22.41 9.69 21.70
C PHE A 219 20.89 9.77 21.85
N GLN A 220 20.39 10.81 22.52
CA GLN A 220 18.96 11.12 22.61
C GLN A 220 18.78 12.63 22.66
N TRP A 221 17.80 13.15 21.94
CA TRP A 221 17.48 14.58 21.85
C TRP A 221 15.99 14.84 22.05
N ARG A 222 15.64 15.96 22.69
CA ARG A 222 14.26 16.30 23.08
C ARG A 222 13.86 17.71 22.64
N ALA A 223 12.76 17.83 21.90
CA ALA A 223 12.28 19.11 21.38
C ALA A 223 12.03 20.17 22.48
N SER A 224 11.44 19.76 23.62
CA SER A 224 11.11 20.68 24.73
C SER A 224 12.32 21.29 25.45
N GLU A 225 13.54 20.82 25.16
CA GLU A 225 14.77 21.34 25.75
C GLU A 225 15.48 22.36 24.84
N HIS A 226 15.03 22.53 23.59
CA HIS A 226 15.70 23.33 22.56
C HIS A 226 14.79 24.25 21.73
N PHE A 227 13.45 24.11 21.80
CA PHE A 227 12.48 24.92 21.05
C PHE A 227 11.43 25.54 21.98
N SER A 228 10.89 26.70 21.59
CA SER A 228 9.82 27.37 22.35
C SER A 228 8.43 26.96 21.86
N PHE A 229 7.50 26.69 22.78
CA PHE A 229 6.08 26.46 22.48
C PHE A 229 5.42 27.65 21.73
N SER A 230 6.01 28.84 21.77
CA SER A 230 5.55 29.99 20.99
C SER A 230 5.82 29.88 19.48
N GLU A 231 6.70 28.96 19.04
CA GLU A 231 7.07 28.78 17.63
C GLU A 231 5.96 28.11 16.80
N VAL A 232 5.00 27.44 17.43
CA VAL A 232 3.99 26.59 16.77
C VAL A 232 3.09 27.38 15.82
N GLU A 233 2.99 26.94 14.56
CA GLU A 233 2.28 27.65 13.48
C GLU A 233 0.78 27.30 13.38
N ARG A 234 0.28 26.52 14.34
CA ARG A 234 -1.09 26.00 14.41
C ARG A 234 -1.70 26.17 15.81
N GLY A 235 -3.02 26.09 15.91
CA GLY A 235 -3.69 25.80 17.19
C GLY A 235 -3.40 24.37 17.66
N SER A 236 -3.66 24.06 18.92
CA SER A 236 -3.27 22.77 19.51
C SER A 236 -3.95 21.56 18.86
N GLU A 237 -3.38 20.38 19.10
CA GLU A 237 -3.98 19.07 18.85
C GLU A 237 -3.82 18.26 20.13
N GLY A 238 -4.94 17.87 20.74
CA GLY A 238 -5.03 17.71 22.20
C GLY A 238 -5.17 19.05 22.93
N THR A 239 -5.74 19.03 24.14
CA THR A 239 -5.86 20.23 24.99
C THR A 239 -4.59 20.50 25.80
N GLY A 240 -3.82 19.46 26.14
CA GLY A 240 -2.72 19.53 27.09
C GLY A 240 -3.17 19.65 28.55
N GLU A 241 -4.44 19.39 28.87
CA GLU A 241 -4.98 19.45 30.24
C GLU A 241 -4.64 18.20 31.08
N SER A 242 -4.38 17.04 30.46
CA SER A 242 -4.00 15.80 31.17
C SER A 242 -3.01 14.93 30.37
N ALA A 243 -2.47 13.89 31.01
CA ALA A 243 -1.55 12.94 30.37
C ALA A 243 -2.25 12.03 29.34
N GLU A 244 -3.56 11.90 29.42
CA GLU A 244 -4.42 11.15 28.49
C GLU A 244 -4.86 12.02 27.28
N ASP A 245 -4.66 13.34 27.38
CA ASP A 245 -4.86 14.32 26.30
C ASP A 245 -3.69 15.32 26.16
N PRO A 246 -2.45 14.86 25.92
CA PRO A 246 -1.30 15.75 25.77
C PRO A 246 -1.39 16.57 24.49
N TRP A 247 -0.81 17.78 24.50
CA TRP A 247 -0.66 18.59 23.31
C TRP A 247 0.50 18.08 22.43
N ASP A 248 0.22 17.64 21.20
CA ASP A 248 1.26 17.55 20.18
C ASP A 248 1.51 18.93 19.55
N TRP A 249 2.70 19.45 19.82
CA TRP A 249 3.14 20.79 19.47
C TRP A 249 4.29 20.79 18.46
N PHE A 250 5.03 19.67 18.35
CA PHE A 250 6.27 19.60 17.57
C PHE A 250 6.15 18.63 16.39
N HIS A 251 5.52 17.47 16.56
CA HIS A 251 5.31 16.47 15.52
C HIS A 251 6.56 16.22 14.64
N ILE A 252 7.60 15.62 15.23
CA ILE A 252 8.83 15.22 14.52
C ILE A 252 8.51 14.08 13.54
N ASN A 253 8.90 14.22 12.28
CA ASN A 253 8.50 13.28 11.22
C ASN A 253 9.63 12.83 10.26
N SER A 254 10.85 13.32 10.45
CA SER A 254 12.03 12.78 9.79
C SER A 254 13.34 13.18 10.48
N ILE A 255 14.34 12.30 10.37
CA ILE A 255 15.71 12.43 10.92
C ILE A 255 16.71 11.94 9.86
N ASP A 256 17.80 12.66 9.66
CA ASP A 256 18.97 12.29 8.83
C ASP A 256 20.27 12.73 9.55
N LYS A 257 21.43 12.16 9.21
CA LYS A 257 22.73 12.43 9.87
C LYS A 257 23.86 12.69 8.85
N ASP A 258 24.59 13.79 9.04
CA ASP A 258 25.68 14.19 8.14
C ASP A 258 27.06 13.64 8.51
N GLU A 259 28.06 13.88 7.66
CA GLU A 259 29.45 13.44 7.86
C GLU A 259 30.20 14.14 9.01
N LYS A 260 29.59 15.15 9.65
CA LYS A 260 30.11 15.78 10.87
C LYS A 260 29.54 15.11 12.14
N GLY A 261 28.58 14.19 11.97
CA GLY A 261 27.81 13.56 13.04
C GLY A 261 26.55 14.32 13.42
N ASN A 262 26.19 15.40 12.71
CA ASN A 262 25.11 16.30 13.08
C ASN A 262 23.79 15.90 12.41
N PHE A 263 22.68 16.12 13.12
CA PHE A 263 21.36 15.65 12.70
C PHE A 263 20.57 16.73 11.96
N LEU A 264 19.79 16.31 10.98
CA LEU A 264 18.75 17.12 10.33
C LEU A 264 17.39 16.55 10.71
N ILE A 265 16.54 17.36 11.34
CA ILE A 265 15.19 16.95 11.76
C ILE A 265 14.12 17.83 11.11
N SER A 266 12.93 17.27 10.95
CA SER A 266 11.75 18.01 10.46
C SER A 266 10.61 17.96 11.47
N SER A 267 10.07 19.14 11.79
CA SER A 267 8.88 19.35 12.61
C SER A 267 7.71 19.79 11.72
N ARG A 268 6.63 18.99 11.72
CA ARG A 268 5.43 19.29 10.94
C ARG A 268 4.69 20.52 11.47
N TYR A 269 4.69 20.75 12.79
CA TYR A 269 3.85 21.76 13.46
C TYR A 269 4.54 23.10 13.73
N LEU A 270 5.88 23.14 13.62
CA LEU A 270 6.64 24.39 13.49
C LEU A 270 6.86 24.82 12.02
N ASN A 271 6.40 24.04 11.03
CA ASN A 271 6.73 24.20 9.60
C ASN A 271 8.25 24.36 9.35
N CYS A 272 9.06 23.63 10.13
CA CYS A 272 10.47 23.91 10.31
C CYS A 272 11.34 22.66 10.11
N ILE A 273 12.46 22.85 9.43
CA ILE A 273 13.56 21.90 9.35
C ILE A 273 14.74 22.48 10.14
N ALA A 274 15.32 21.70 11.04
CA ALA A 274 16.38 22.16 11.93
C ALA A 274 17.62 21.27 11.84
N TYR A 275 18.78 21.90 12.01
CA TYR A 275 20.08 21.23 12.04
C TYR A 275 20.66 21.30 13.45
N ILE A 276 20.98 20.14 14.00
CA ILE A 276 21.25 19.91 15.42
C ILE A 276 22.70 19.44 15.57
N ASP A 277 23.43 19.99 16.54
CA ASP A 277 24.77 19.51 16.88
C ASP A 277 24.71 18.10 17.50
N GLY A 278 25.46 17.15 16.91
CA GLY A 278 25.43 15.75 17.34
C GLY A 278 26.16 15.46 18.65
N VAL A 279 26.78 16.47 19.28
CA VAL A 279 27.51 16.34 20.55
C VAL A 279 26.83 17.14 21.67
N THR A 280 26.32 18.34 21.38
CA THR A 280 25.66 19.18 22.41
C THR A 280 24.13 19.19 22.34
N GLY A 281 23.53 18.77 21.23
CA GLY A 281 22.09 18.91 20.97
C GLY A 281 21.63 20.33 20.61
N ASP A 282 22.55 21.30 20.53
CA ASP A 282 22.21 22.70 20.21
C ASP A 282 21.65 22.83 18.78
N VAL A 283 20.65 23.69 18.61
CA VAL A 283 20.12 24.05 17.29
C VAL A 283 21.10 24.99 16.60
N ILE A 284 21.78 24.51 15.56
CA ILE A 284 22.77 25.28 14.79
C ILE A 284 22.06 26.26 13.83
N TRP A 285 20.99 25.81 13.19
CA TRP A 285 20.11 26.66 12.38
C TRP A 285 18.71 26.06 12.20
N LYS A 286 17.76 26.91 11.81
CA LYS A 286 16.37 26.58 11.46
C LYS A 286 16.07 27.05 10.03
N LEU A 287 15.27 26.31 9.27
CA LEU A 287 14.79 26.63 7.93
C LEU A 287 13.26 26.52 7.92
N GLY A 288 12.57 27.60 7.52
CA GLY A 288 11.11 27.68 7.61
C GLY A 288 10.63 28.07 9.02
N GLY A 289 9.31 28.08 9.20
CA GLY A 289 8.64 28.55 10.42
C GLY A 289 8.95 30.01 10.79
N LYS A 290 8.54 30.40 12.01
CA LYS A 290 8.68 31.76 12.56
C LYS A 290 10.14 32.21 12.73
N GLU A 291 11.03 31.28 13.04
CA GLU A 291 12.42 31.52 13.45
C GLU A 291 13.45 31.07 12.40
N SER A 292 13.08 31.11 11.11
CA SER A 292 13.98 30.76 9.99
C SER A 292 15.27 31.57 10.03
N SER A 293 16.41 30.88 10.09
CA SER A 293 17.75 31.47 10.18
C SER A 293 18.28 32.00 8.84
N PHE A 294 17.57 31.74 7.73
CA PHE A 294 18.06 31.99 6.37
C PHE A 294 17.31 33.09 5.63
N THR A 295 18.06 33.92 4.90
CA THR A 295 17.53 34.80 3.87
C THR A 295 17.19 33.99 2.61
N ASP A 296 15.91 33.94 2.25
CA ASP A 296 15.43 33.27 1.03
C ASP A 296 15.80 34.08 -0.24
N LEU A 297 16.54 33.45 -1.16
CA LEU A 297 16.98 34.02 -2.44
C LEU A 297 16.07 33.63 -3.62
N SER A 298 14.88 33.12 -3.33
CA SER A 298 13.90 32.54 -4.25
C SER A 298 12.47 33.07 -3.99
N ALA A 299 12.38 34.29 -3.47
CA ALA A 299 11.14 35.02 -3.18
C ALA A 299 10.18 34.29 -2.22
N GLY A 300 10.72 33.54 -1.26
CA GLY A 300 10.00 32.76 -0.26
C GLY A 300 9.78 31.29 -0.65
N ALA A 301 10.12 30.88 -1.88
CA ALA A 301 9.84 29.54 -2.36
C ALA A 301 10.65 28.42 -1.68
N ALA A 302 11.74 28.75 -0.95
CA ALA A 302 12.54 27.80 -0.17
C ALA A 302 12.15 27.79 1.32
N THR A 303 11.69 28.90 1.89
CA THR A 303 11.28 28.99 3.31
C THR A 303 9.79 28.79 3.55
N ASN A 304 8.92 29.03 2.56
CA ASN A 304 7.47 28.81 2.66
C ASN A 304 7.12 27.33 2.39
N ILE A 305 7.76 26.43 3.14
CA ILE A 305 7.37 25.04 3.31
C ILE A 305 6.28 24.95 4.38
N SER A 306 5.37 23.97 4.31
CA SER A 306 4.48 23.71 5.45
C SER A 306 3.98 22.27 5.52
N TRP A 307 3.78 21.78 6.74
CA TRP A 307 3.35 20.41 7.05
C TRP A 307 4.28 19.33 6.44
N GLN A 308 5.53 19.70 6.15
CA GLN A 308 6.48 18.97 5.31
C GLN A 308 7.03 17.69 5.96
N HIS A 309 7.42 16.72 5.15
CA HIS A 309 7.99 15.42 5.57
C HIS A 309 9.31 15.10 4.84
N HIS A 310 10.01 14.08 5.34
CA HIS A 310 11.17 13.44 4.71
C HIS A 310 12.29 14.42 4.30
N ALA A 311 12.76 15.23 5.24
CA ALA A 311 13.95 16.05 5.06
C ALA A 311 15.20 15.16 4.97
N ARG A 312 16.03 15.36 3.93
CA ARG A 312 17.28 14.61 3.69
C ARG A 312 18.39 15.47 3.13
N PHE A 313 19.62 15.26 3.58
CA PHE A 313 20.81 15.76 2.91
C PHE A 313 20.98 15.10 1.54
N GLN A 314 21.43 15.87 0.55
CA GLN A 314 21.70 15.40 -0.81
C GLN A 314 23.16 15.68 -1.18
N PRO A 315 24.16 15.01 -0.54
CA PRO A 315 25.57 15.34 -0.64
C PRO A 315 26.15 15.24 -2.07
N GLN A 316 25.52 14.45 -2.95
CA GLN A 316 25.85 14.36 -4.37
C GLN A 316 25.59 15.67 -5.15
N TYR A 317 24.88 16.63 -4.53
CA TYR A 317 24.57 17.94 -5.07
C TYR A 317 25.35 19.08 -4.41
N ASP A 318 26.09 18.84 -3.34
CA ASP A 318 26.84 19.87 -2.60
C ASP A 318 27.87 20.58 -3.51
N THR A 319 27.77 21.91 -3.62
CA THR A 319 28.62 22.70 -4.54
C THR A 319 29.88 23.24 -3.88
N THR A 320 29.88 23.37 -2.55
CA THR A 320 31.03 23.79 -1.75
C THR A 320 30.96 23.14 -0.37
N LYS A 321 32.07 23.13 0.39
CA LYS A 321 32.09 22.67 1.79
C LYS A 321 31.16 23.44 2.75
N THR A 322 30.57 24.55 2.28
CA THR A 322 29.67 25.43 3.03
C THR A 322 28.31 25.59 2.31
N THR A 323 28.04 24.78 1.28
CA THR A 323 26.80 24.82 0.50
C THR A 323 26.23 23.42 0.35
N LYS A 324 25.35 23.07 1.28
CA LYS A 324 24.67 21.77 1.34
C LYS A 324 23.37 21.79 0.55
N ALA A 325 23.06 20.72 -0.16
CA ALA A 325 21.75 20.50 -0.74
C ALA A 325 20.85 19.68 0.20
N ILE A 326 19.56 20.01 0.28
CA ILE A 326 18.55 19.30 1.07
C ILE A 326 17.30 19.08 0.23
N SER A 327 16.78 17.84 0.23
CA SER A 327 15.47 17.51 -0.35
C SER A 327 14.37 17.50 0.72
N ILE A 328 13.18 17.91 0.34
CA ILE A 328 12.00 18.06 1.21
C ILE A 328 10.76 17.56 0.43
N PHE A 329 9.90 16.78 1.06
CA PHE A 329 8.52 16.58 0.59
C PHE A 329 7.63 17.64 1.25
N ASP A 330 7.30 18.69 0.52
CA ASP A 330 6.49 19.80 1.03
C ASP A 330 5.02 19.52 0.73
N ASN A 331 4.33 18.99 1.74
CA ASN A 331 2.90 18.69 1.71
C ASN A 331 2.07 19.94 1.36
N SER A 332 2.43 21.09 1.93
CA SER A 332 1.73 22.38 1.84
C SER A 332 0.23 22.35 2.23
N SER A 333 -0.26 21.24 2.77
CA SER A 333 -1.66 20.95 3.06
C SER A 333 -1.79 20.21 4.38
N ARG A 334 -2.87 20.48 5.12
CA ARG A 334 -3.26 19.77 6.35
C ARG A 334 -4.67 19.17 6.27
N GLY A 335 -5.26 19.15 5.07
CA GLY A 335 -6.59 18.64 4.85
C GLY A 335 -7.74 19.58 5.24
N LYS A 336 -8.89 18.98 5.51
CA LYS A 336 -10.21 19.61 5.69
C LYS A 336 -10.16 20.78 6.69
N GLY A 337 -10.62 21.96 6.24
CA GLY A 337 -10.57 23.20 7.04
C GLY A 337 -9.27 23.99 6.88
N ALA A 338 -8.51 23.73 5.81
CA ALA A 338 -7.37 24.52 5.37
C ALA A 338 -7.40 24.70 3.84
N PRO A 339 -6.55 25.58 3.28
CA PRO A 339 -6.34 25.62 1.83
C PRO A 339 -5.73 24.31 1.31
N GLU A 340 -6.37 23.70 0.32
CA GLU A 340 -5.86 22.55 -0.42
C GLU A 340 -4.78 22.99 -1.42
N ASN A 341 -3.56 23.17 -0.95
CA ASN A 341 -2.42 23.44 -1.82
C ASN A 341 -1.89 22.13 -2.45
N THR A 342 -1.27 22.23 -3.61
CA THR A 342 -0.60 21.09 -4.26
C THR A 342 0.71 20.77 -3.52
N SER A 343 0.95 19.49 -3.22
CA SER A 343 2.21 19.05 -2.61
C SER A 343 3.33 18.96 -3.66
N ARG A 344 4.56 19.27 -3.25
CA ARG A 344 5.74 19.30 -4.14
C ARG A 344 6.95 18.57 -3.58
N GLY A 345 7.76 18.03 -4.47
CA GLY A 345 9.16 17.77 -4.17
C GLY A 345 9.95 19.06 -4.28
N LEU A 346 10.85 19.33 -3.34
CA LEU A 346 11.65 20.54 -3.27
C LEU A 346 13.11 20.18 -2.98
N ILE A 347 14.06 20.75 -3.73
CA ILE A 347 15.48 20.75 -3.36
C ILE A 347 15.93 22.19 -3.14
N VAL A 348 16.55 22.43 -1.97
CA VAL A 348 17.13 23.72 -1.60
C VAL A 348 18.65 23.63 -1.42
N ASP A 349 19.34 24.71 -1.75
CA ASP A 349 20.76 24.93 -1.44
C ASP A 349 20.89 25.87 -0.24
N ILE A 350 21.48 25.38 0.84
CA ILE A 350 21.73 26.12 2.08
C ILE A 350 23.20 26.56 2.14
N ASN A 351 23.44 27.86 2.32
CA ASN A 351 24.77 28.42 2.54
C ASN A 351 25.00 28.73 4.04
N GLU A 352 25.74 27.86 4.73
CA GLU A 352 26.06 27.97 6.17
C GLU A 352 26.95 29.20 6.51
N THR A 353 27.55 29.88 5.52
CA THR A 353 28.43 31.05 5.74
C THR A 353 27.73 32.40 5.56
N ASN A 354 26.85 32.49 4.56
CA ASN A 354 26.10 33.72 4.26
C ASN A 354 24.72 33.76 4.94
N MET A 355 24.28 32.64 5.53
CA MET A 355 22.90 32.43 6.01
C MET A 355 21.86 32.78 4.94
N THR A 356 22.05 32.21 3.74
CA THR A 356 21.12 32.30 2.61
C THR A 356 20.67 30.92 2.17
N VAL A 357 19.41 30.79 1.76
CA VAL A 357 18.85 29.59 1.12
C VAL A 357 18.29 29.91 -0.26
N ALA A 358 18.42 29.00 -1.22
CA ALA A 358 17.84 29.13 -2.56
C ALA A 358 17.17 27.82 -2.99
N VAL A 359 16.12 27.92 -3.82
CA VAL A 359 15.56 26.76 -4.52
C VAL A 359 16.51 26.31 -5.63
N ARG A 360 16.90 25.04 -5.62
CA ARG A 360 17.60 24.38 -6.73
C ARG A 360 16.62 23.81 -7.75
N ALA A 361 15.64 23.05 -7.26
CA ALA A 361 14.68 22.32 -8.10
C ALA A 361 13.33 22.17 -7.38
N GLN A 362 12.26 22.02 -8.17
CA GLN A 362 10.91 21.74 -7.68
C GLN A 362 10.22 20.74 -8.61
N TYR A 363 9.46 19.82 -8.02
CA TYR A 363 8.79 18.71 -8.70
C TYR A 363 7.31 18.79 -8.38
N TRP A 364 6.50 19.13 -9.39
CA TRP A 364 5.06 19.39 -9.28
C TRP A 364 4.30 18.44 -10.21
N ASN A 365 3.29 17.74 -9.70
CA ASN A 365 2.48 16.86 -10.54
C ASN A 365 1.58 17.67 -11.49
N GLN A 366 1.46 17.25 -12.76
CA GLN A 366 0.73 18.01 -13.78
C GLN A 366 -0.77 18.17 -13.45
N VAL A 367 -1.36 17.10 -12.91
CA VAL A 367 -2.68 17.16 -12.26
C VAL A 367 -2.42 17.19 -10.75
N PRO A 368 -2.83 18.25 -10.02
CA PRO A 368 -2.56 18.39 -8.60
C PRO A 368 -2.88 17.16 -7.73
N ILE A 369 -2.06 16.97 -6.71
CA ILE A 369 -2.27 16.05 -5.59
C ILE A 369 -2.01 16.86 -4.30
N SER A 370 -2.95 16.83 -3.36
CA SER A 370 -2.90 17.54 -2.07
C SER A 370 -2.75 16.51 -0.94
N SER A 371 -1.50 16.14 -0.65
CA SER A 371 -1.19 15.18 0.41
C SER A 371 -1.20 15.87 1.79
N GLN A 372 -2.20 15.52 2.60
CA GLN A 372 -2.54 16.18 3.87
C GLN A 372 -1.57 15.83 5.03
N SER A 373 -0.82 14.72 4.88
CA SER A 373 0.17 14.22 5.83
C SER A 373 1.06 13.17 5.15
N GLN A 374 2.17 12.80 5.79
CA GLN A 374 3.05 11.71 5.35
C GLN A 374 3.71 12.04 3.99
N GLY A 375 4.38 11.06 3.38
CA GLY A 375 4.99 11.17 2.05
C GLY A 375 6.52 11.26 2.07
N SER A 376 7.11 11.07 0.89
CA SER A 376 8.56 10.99 0.68
C SER A 376 9.00 11.67 -0.60
N MET A 377 10.20 12.24 -0.57
CA MET A 377 10.99 12.55 -1.76
C MET A 377 12.28 11.73 -1.74
N GLN A 378 12.54 10.98 -2.81
CA GLN A 378 13.78 10.22 -3.01
C GLN A 378 14.46 10.67 -4.31
N VAL A 379 15.75 11.00 -4.23
CA VAL A 379 16.61 11.19 -5.42
C VAL A 379 17.22 9.84 -5.78
N LEU A 380 17.10 9.43 -7.04
CA LEU A 380 17.61 8.14 -7.54
C LEU A 380 19.01 8.28 -8.17
N GLU A 381 19.76 7.18 -8.27
CA GLU A 381 21.14 7.17 -8.79
C GLU A 381 21.26 7.67 -10.25
N ASN A 382 20.19 7.56 -11.04
CA ASN A 382 20.09 8.06 -12.41
C ASN A 382 19.76 9.57 -12.49
N GLY A 383 19.54 10.24 -11.35
CA GLY A 383 19.13 11.64 -11.26
C GLY A 383 17.61 11.88 -11.35
N HIS A 384 16.80 10.84 -11.46
CA HIS A 384 15.34 10.95 -11.34
C HIS A 384 14.92 11.26 -9.89
N VAL A 385 13.70 11.75 -9.73
CA VAL A 385 13.09 12.02 -8.41
C VAL A 385 11.79 11.26 -8.28
N LEU A 386 11.67 10.42 -7.25
CA LEU A 386 10.44 9.74 -6.88
C LEU A 386 9.76 10.50 -5.73
N LEU A 387 8.49 10.86 -5.91
CA LEU A 387 7.62 11.40 -4.86
C LEU A 387 6.56 10.35 -4.49
N GLY A 388 6.55 9.90 -3.23
CA GLY A 388 5.46 9.10 -2.66
C GLY A 388 4.48 10.01 -1.93
N TYR A 389 3.19 9.99 -2.30
CA TYR A 389 2.21 10.96 -1.81
C TYR A 389 1.57 10.61 -0.46
N GLY A 390 2.07 9.62 0.27
CA GLY A 390 1.76 9.43 1.69
C GLY A 390 0.28 9.10 1.95
N TYR A 391 -0.45 10.11 2.43
CA TYR A 391 -1.90 10.07 2.65
C TYR A 391 -2.74 9.97 1.36
N SER A 392 -2.16 10.20 0.17
CA SER A 392 -2.82 9.92 -1.10
C SER A 392 -2.20 8.69 -1.77
N ALA A 393 -3.04 7.78 -2.28
CA ALA A 393 -2.65 6.48 -2.83
C ALA A 393 -1.98 6.56 -4.22
N ALA A 394 -0.88 7.31 -4.32
CA ALA A 394 -0.08 7.48 -5.53
C ALA A 394 1.40 7.70 -5.27
N TRP A 395 2.20 7.50 -6.32
CA TRP A 395 3.55 8.02 -6.45
C TRP A 395 3.80 8.55 -7.87
N THR A 396 4.69 9.53 -8.01
CA THR A 396 5.14 10.05 -9.30
C THR A 396 6.66 10.04 -9.38
N GLU A 397 7.20 9.46 -10.47
CA GLU A 397 8.61 9.55 -10.84
C GLU A 397 8.81 10.64 -11.90
N PHE A 398 9.78 11.53 -11.63
CA PHE A 398 10.13 12.68 -12.45
C PHE A 398 11.54 12.55 -13.03
N GLY A 399 11.74 13.08 -14.23
CA GLY A 399 13.06 13.38 -14.76
C GLY A 399 13.77 14.45 -13.93
N ALA A 400 15.09 14.56 -14.05
CA ALA A 400 15.90 15.51 -13.28
C ALA A 400 15.47 16.98 -13.47
N ASP A 401 14.85 17.30 -14.61
CA ASP A 401 14.33 18.60 -15.02
C ASP A 401 12.87 18.87 -14.60
N GLY A 402 12.17 17.87 -14.06
CA GLY A 402 10.77 17.95 -13.64
C GLY A 402 9.73 17.44 -14.63
N GLU A 403 10.12 16.79 -15.75
CA GLU A 403 9.16 16.05 -16.58
C GLU A 403 8.57 14.86 -15.80
N VAL A 404 7.24 14.66 -15.85
CA VAL A 404 6.59 13.46 -15.28
C VAL A 404 6.87 12.27 -16.20
N LEU A 405 7.57 11.26 -15.68
CA LEU A 405 7.91 10.03 -16.42
C LEU A 405 6.89 8.91 -16.13
N CYS A 406 6.51 8.74 -14.86
CA CYS A 406 5.49 7.79 -14.44
C CYS A 406 4.64 8.40 -13.32
N GLU A 407 3.31 8.37 -13.43
CA GLU A 407 2.36 8.69 -12.36
C GLU A 407 1.50 7.44 -12.14
N VAL A 408 1.50 6.91 -10.92
CA VAL A 408 0.92 5.60 -10.61
C VAL A 408 0.02 5.68 -9.39
N ASN A 409 -1.21 5.22 -9.53
CA ASN A 409 -2.17 5.09 -8.45
C ASN A 409 -2.24 3.64 -7.94
N PHE A 410 -2.28 3.47 -6.62
CA PHE A 410 -2.65 2.22 -5.94
C PHE A 410 -4.01 2.31 -5.21
N GLY A 411 -4.74 3.41 -5.42
CA GLY A 411 -6.13 3.60 -5.02
C GLY A 411 -6.86 4.64 -5.91
N PRO A 412 -8.21 4.71 -5.87
CA PRO A 412 -9.00 5.63 -6.68
C PRO A 412 -8.67 7.11 -6.42
N ARG A 413 -8.50 7.88 -7.50
CA ARG A 413 -8.10 9.31 -7.42
C ARG A 413 -9.12 10.15 -6.66
N GLU A 414 -10.42 9.87 -6.84
CA GLU A 414 -11.50 10.59 -6.14
C GLU A 414 -11.62 10.25 -4.63
N LEU A 415 -10.82 9.30 -4.12
CA LEU A 415 -10.81 8.88 -2.73
C LEU A 415 -9.52 9.28 -1.98
N PHE A 416 -8.57 9.96 -2.65
CA PHE A 416 -7.27 10.38 -2.12
C PHE A 416 -7.30 11.26 -0.85
N GLU A 417 -8.45 11.82 -0.51
CA GLU A 417 -8.64 12.68 0.67
C GLU A 417 -9.22 11.93 1.88
N ARG A 418 -9.61 10.67 1.73
CA ARG A 418 -10.30 9.91 2.79
C ARG A 418 -9.38 9.10 3.69
N GLY A 419 -8.23 8.65 3.19
CA GLY A 419 -7.35 7.73 3.90
C GLY A 419 -7.74 6.23 3.76
N ASP A 420 -8.78 5.90 2.98
CA ASP A 420 -9.26 4.51 2.74
C ASP A 420 -8.12 3.52 2.43
N ILE A 421 -7.12 3.98 1.67
CA ILE A 421 -5.87 3.28 1.32
C ILE A 421 -4.73 4.31 1.28
N ILE A 422 -3.63 4.07 1.99
CA ILE A 422 -2.45 4.94 2.09
C ILE A 422 -1.16 4.13 2.24
N SER A 423 0.00 4.76 2.01
CA SER A 423 1.33 4.21 2.29
C SER A 423 2.23 5.33 2.79
N TYR A 424 2.71 5.25 4.03
CA TYR A 424 3.34 6.37 4.74
C TYR A 424 4.49 7.04 3.94
N ARG A 425 5.31 6.23 3.27
CA ARG A 425 6.27 6.65 2.24
C ARG A 425 6.21 5.67 1.06
N THR A 426 6.87 6.03 -0.03
CA THR A 426 7.15 5.14 -1.17
C THR A 426 8.61 5.30 -1.57
N PHE A 427 9.29 4.19 -1.83
CA PHE A 427 10.70 4.17 -2.23
C PHE A 427 10.95 3.22 -3.40
N LYS A 428 11.99 3.49 -4.18
CA LYS A 428 12.57 2.57 -5.16
C LYS A 428 13.93 2.09 -4.67
N GLN A 429 14.15 0.77 -4.67
CA GLN A 429 15.34 0.17 -4.05
C GLN A 429 15.92 -1.02 -4.83
N LYS A 430 17.23 -1.24 -4.66
CA LYS A 430 17.92 -2.46 -5.11
C LYS A 430 17.73 -3.55 -4.05
N TRP A 431 17.04 -4.63 -4.40
CA TRP A 431 16.82 -5.78 -3.52
C TRP A 431 17.24 -7.07 -4.22
N VAL A 432 17.70 -8.05 -3.44
CA VAL A 432 17.95 -9.43 -3.89
C VAL A 432 17.33 -10.35 -2.86
N GLY A 433 16.27 -11.06 -3.26
CA GLY A 433 15.49 -11.93 -2.42
C GLY A 433 15.77 -13.40 -2.73
N ILE A 434 16.20 -14.13 -1.71
CA ILE A 434 16.60 -15.54 -1.74
C ILE A 434 15.83 -16.29 -0.63
N PRO A 435 14.50 -16.42 -0.76
CA PRO A 435 13.66 -17.02 0.27
C PRO A 435 14.00 -18.50 0.53
N LEU A 436 13.82 -18.96 1.77
CA LEU A 436 14.05 -20.37 2.15
C LEU A 436 12.88 -21.31 1.78
N THR A 437 11.77 -20.77 1.30
CA THR A 437 10.62 -21.54 0.79
C THR A 437 10.94 -22.20 -0.55
N ALA A 438 10.15 -23.20 -0.94
CA ALA A 438 10.10 -23.64 -2.33
C ALA A 438 9.20 -22.71 -3.18
N PRO A 439 9.34 -22.69 -4.52
CA PRO A 439 8.31 -22.13 -5.39
C PRO A 439 7.01 -22.93 -5.29
N ASP A 440 5.88 -22.23 -5.34
CA ASP A 440 4.53 -22.78 -5.25
C ASP A 440 3.90 -22.97 -6.63
N VAL A 441 3.02 -23.96 -6.76
CA VAL A 441 2.37 -24.31 -8.04
C VAL A 441 0.95 -24.83 -7.86
N ALA A 442 0.04 -24.37 -8.72
CA ALA A 442 -1.31 -24.88 -8.87
C ALA A 442 -1.52 -25.44 -10.29
N LEU A 443 -2.35 -26.47 -10.42
CA LEU A 443 -2.68 -27.13 -11.69
C LEU A 443 -4.16 -26.92 -12.01
N SER A 444 -4.47 -26.68 -13.29
CA SER A 444 -5.85 -26.56 -13.78
C SER A 444 -5.91 -27.10 -15.21
N GLY A 445 -6.38 -28.34 -15.36
CA GLY A 445 -6.44 -29.04 -16.65
C GLY A 445 -5.07 -29.07 -17.34
N THR A 446 -4.95 -28.39 -18.48
CA THR A 446 -3.71 -28.30 -19.29
C THR A 446 -2.87 -27.04 -18.98
N ALA A 447 -2.98 -26.47 -17.78
CA ALA A 447 -2.15 -25.36 -17.33
C ALA A 447 -1.60 -25.57 -15.92
N ALA A 448 -0.40 -25.04 -15.69
CA ALA A 448 0.17 -24.79 -14.37
C ALA A 448 0.29 -23.28 -14.16
N ALA A 449 0.04 -22.81 -12.95
CA ALA A 449 0.38 -21.48 -12.48
C ALA A 449 1.49 -21.63 -11.43
N VAL A 450 2.60 -20.89 -11.55
CA VAL A 450 3.76 -20.99 -10.67
C VAL A 450 4.21 -19.60 -10.19
N SER A 451 4.56 -19.48 -8.92
CA SER A 451 5.16 -18.27 -8.33
C SER A 451 6.19 -18.67 -7.26
N TRP A 452 6.93 -17.69 -6.73
CA TRP A 452 7.81 -17.90 -5.57
C TRP A 452 7.99 -16.58 -4.82
N ILE A 453 7.32 -16.47 -3.67
CA ILE A 453 7.22 -15.20 -2.96
C ILE A 453 8.60 -14.74 -2.47
N GLY A 454 9.02 -13.57 -2.95
CA GLY A 454 10.31 -12.96 -2.66
C GLY A 454 11.50 -13.43 -3.50
N ALA A 455 11.36 -14.39 -4.42
CA ALA A 455 12.50 -14.82 -5.23
C ALA A 455 12.76 -13.85 -6.40
N THR A 456 13.80 -13.01 -6.30
CA THR A 456 14.12 -11.99 -7.32
C THR A 456 14.85 -12.57 -8.54
N GLU A 457 15.72 -13.55 -8.32
CA GLU A 457 16.68 -14.02 -9.34
C GLU A 457 16.07 -14.97 -10.39
N VAL A 458 14.80 -15.34 -10.26
CA VAL A 458 14.15 -16.33 -11.14
C VAL A 458 13.87 -15.72 -12.53
N ALA A 459 14.66 -16.11 -13.52
CA ALA A 459 14.49 -15.66 -14.91
C ALA A 459 13.66 -16.63 -15.76
N THR A 460 13.69 -17.93 -15.47
CA THR A 460 13.04 -18.96 -16.28
C THR A 460 12.45 -20.08 -15.43
N TRP A 461 11.24 -20.50 -15.79
CA TRP A 461 10.57 -21.68 -15.26
C TRP A 461 10.68 -22.85 -16.22
N VAL A 462 11.04 -24.03 -15.71
CA VAL A 462 11.16 -25.27 -16.49
C VAL A 462 10.16 -26.29 -15.97
N LEU A 463 9.17 -26.65 -16.79
CA LEU A 463 8.23 -27.72 -16.51
C LEU A 463 8.89 -29.07 -16.79
N GLN A 464 8.81 -29.98 -15.83
CA GLN A 464 9.27 -31.35 -15.94
C GLN A 464 8.19 -32.35 -15.58
N GLY A 465 8.29 -33.57 -16.12
CA GLY A 465 7.38 -34.66 -15.79
C GLY A 465 8.10 -36.00 -15.61
N SER A 466 7.47 -36.90 -14.85
CA SER A 466 7.94 -38.25 -14.60
C SER A 466 6.87 -39.31 -14.86
N TYR A 467 7.33 -40.51 -15.17
CA TYR A 467 6.53 -41.74 -15.27
C TYR A 467 6.25 -42.38 -13.90
N VAL A 468 6.99 -42.00 -12.85
CA VAL A 468 6.78 -42.49 -11.49
C VAL A 468 5.70 -41.63 -10.83
N ASN A 469 4.61 -42.25 -10.38
CA ASN A 469 3.55 -41.55 -9.67
C ASN A 469 4.02 -41.17 -8.26
N VAL A 470 3.62 -39.99 -7.75
CA VAL A 470 3.88 -39.60 -6.35
C VAL A 470 3.33 -40.64 -5.36
N THR A 471 2.20 -41.26 -5.71
CA THR A 471 1.50 -42.30 -4.95
C THR A 471 2.17 -43.68 -4.98
N ASP A 472 3.06 -43.95 -5.94
CA ASP A 472 3.80 -45.24 -6.07
C ASP A 472 5.20 -45.21 -5.41
N SER A 473 5.61 -44.08 -4.84
CA SER A 473 6.89 -43.99 -4.10
C SER A 473 6.88 -44.92 -2.88
N PRO A 474 7.86 -45.83 -2.71
CA PRO A 474 7.87 -46.79 -1.62
C PRO A 474 8.07 -46.12 -0.25
N GLU A 475 7.42 -46.66 0.80
CA GLU A 475 7.66 -46.27 2.20
C GLU A 475 9.16 -46.37 2.54
N SER A 476 9.81 -45.25 2.88
CA SER A 476 11.16 -45.23 3.44
C SER A 476 11.16 -45.76 4.88
N LYS A 477 11.38 -47.06 5.04
CA LYS A 477 11.44 -47.72 6.36
C LYS A 477 12.78 -47.46 7.05
N ASP A 478 12.85 -46.38 7.81
CA ASP A 478 13.86 -46.20 8.86
C ASP A 478 13.81 -47.36 9.87
N GLN A 479 14.97 -47.72 10.42
CA GLN A 479 15.14 -48.97 11.19
C GLN A 479 14.41 -48.99 12.55
N ASP A 480 13.93 -47.83 13.02
CA ASP A 480 13.28 -47.67 14.32
C ASP A 480 11.75 -47.89 14.30
N GLY A 481 11.15 -48.17 13.14
CA GLY A 481 9.75 -48.62 13.04
C GLY A 481 8.66 -47.57 13.35
N ILE A 482 9.02 -46.28 13.40
CA ILE A 482 8.06 -45.17 13.54
C ILE A 482 7.57 -44.77 12.15
N HIS A 483 6.28 -44.97 11.87
CA HIS A 483 5.66 -44.42 10.66
C HIS A 483 5.66 -42.88 10.73
N ARG A 484 6.49 -42.25 9.89
CA ARG A 484 6.36 -40.84 9.50
C ARG A 484 5.77 -40.79 8.10
N TYR A 485 4.84 -39.86 7.87
CA TYR A 485 4.29 -39.60 6.54
C TYR A 485 5.35 -38.92 5.66
N SER A 486 6.20 -39.71 5.01
CA SER A 486 6.98 -39.22 3.87
C SER A 486 6.00 -39.00 2.72
N SER A 487 5.94 -37.78 2.18
CA SER A 487 5.43 -37.58 0.83
C SER A 487 6.28 -38.36 -0.16
N GLY A 488 5.66 -38.83 -1.24
CA GLY A 488 6.31 -39.70 -2.21
C GLY A 488 7.46 -38.99 -2.93
N HIS A 489 8.69 -39.49 -2.75
CA HIS A 489 9.88 -38.85 -3.28
C HIS A 489 10.31 -39.53 -4.58
N VAL A 490 9.76 -39.05 -5.69
CA VAL A 490 10.25 -39.37 -7.04
C VAL A 490 11.67 -38.79 -7.19
N ALA A 491 12.63 -39.59 -7.69
CA ALA A 491 14.03 -39.17 -7.72
C ALA A 491 14.27 -38.06 -8.76
N ASP A 492 15.27 -37.21 -8.54
CA ASP A 492 15.52 -36.07 -9.43
C ASP A 492 15.88 -36.48 -10.86
N ASP A 493 16.50 -37.65 -11.05
CA ASP A 493 16.86 -38.24 -12.34
C ASP A 493 15.64 -38.84 -13.10
N ASP A 494 14.51 -39.09 -12.42
CA ASP A 494 13.29 -39.63 -13.03
C ASP A 494 12.44 -38.56 -13.75
N PHE A 495 12.84 -37.28 -13.66
CA PHE A 495 12.13 -36.15 -14.25
C PHE A 495 12.75 -35.68 -15.57
N GLN A 496 11.94 -35.71 -16.63
CA GLN A 496 12.32 -35.26 -17.97
C GLN A 496 11.77 -33.87 -18.27
N PHE A 497 12.51 -33.12 -19.09
CA PHE A 497 12.09 -31.81 -19.60
C PHE A 497 10.81 -31.90 -20.44
N ILE A 498 9.88 -30.97 -20.24
CA ILE A 498 8.69 -30.77 -21.08
C ILE A 498 8.78 -29.44 -21.82
N SER A 499 8.93 -28.33 -21.07
CA SER A 499 8.95 -26.98 -21.63
C SER A 499 9.70 -26.01 -20.71
N ALA A 500 10.09 -24.86 -21.26
CA ALA A 500 10.62 -23.73 -20.49
C ALA A 500 9.92 -22.44 -20.92
N VAL A 501 9.64 -21.55 -19.97
CA VAL A 501 9.07 -20.22 -20.21
C VAL A 501 9.81 -19.17 -19.36
N PRO A 502 10.00 -17.93 -19.84
CA PRO A 502 10.51 -16.86 -18.99
C PRO A 502 9.52 -16.55 -17.85
N LYS A 503 10.01 -16.03 -16.72
CA LYS A 503 9.13 -15.51 -15.67
C LYS A 503 8.37 -14.28 -16.19
N THR A 504 7.08 -14.22 -15.91
CA THR A 504 6.20 -13.08 -16.22
C THR A 504 5.49 -12.66 -14.94
N GLY A 505 5.65 -11.41 -14.50
CA GLY A 505 5.03 -10.88 -13.28
C GLY A 505 5.35 -11.70 -12.03
N PHE A 506 4.43 -11.72 -11.07
CA PHE A 506 4.50 -12.58 -9.89
C PHE A 506 4.24 -14.05 -10.26
N GLU A 507 3.08 -14.32 -10.87
CA GLU A 507 2.62 -15.64 -11.26
C GLU A 507 2.81 -15.86 -12.76
N THR A 508 3.51 -16.94 -13.11
CA THR A 508 3.72 -17.32 -14.51
C THR A 508 2.83 -18.50 -14.87
N LYS A 509 2.09 -18.38 -15.98
CA LYS A 509 1.29 -19.48 -16.53
C LYS A 509 2.12 -20.31 -17.50
N ILE A 510 2.25 -21.60 -17.20
CA ILE A 510 2.86 -22.60 -18.09
C ILE A 510 1.75 -23.45 -18.72
N LEU A 511 1.80 -23.64 -20.04
CA LEU A 511 0.93 -24.58 -20.73
C LEU A 511 1.53 -25.99 -20.70
N ILE A 512 0.71 -26.96 -20.33
CA ILE A 512 1.04 -28.39 -20.26
C ILE A 512 0.48 -29.04 -21.54
N PRO A 513 1.31 -29.66 -22.41
CA PRO A 513 0.78 -30.31 -23.61
C PRO A 513 -0.11 -31.50 -23.22
N ALA A 514 -1.31 -31.58 -23.80
CA ALA A 514 -2.33 -32.56 -23.42
C ALA A 514 -1.95 -34.02 -23.73
N ASP A 515 -0.91 -34.23 -24.54
CA ASP A 515 -0.41 -35.51 -25.03
C ASP A 515 0.89 -36.00 -24.35
N ILE A 516 1.36 -35.32 -23.29
CA ILE A 516 2.51 -35.81 -22.52
C ILE A 516 2.18 -37.14 -21.80
N PRO A 517 3.12 -38.09 -21.73
CA PRO A 517 2.89 -39.40 -21.12
C PRO A 517 3.18 -39.44 -19.61
N TYR A 518 3.37 -38.28 -18.98
CA TYR A 518 3.78 -38.14 -17.58
C TYR A 518 2.57 -37.98 -16.67
N ARG A 519 2.64 -38.57 -15.47
CA ARG A 519 1.59 -38.46 -14.43
C ARG A 519 2.02 -37.68 -13.20
N THR A 520 3.31 -37.53 -12.97
CA THR A 520 3.85 -36.60 -11.98
C THR A 520 4.48 -35.41 -12.70
N LEU A 521 4.18 -34.19 -12.25
CA LEU A 521 4.77 -32.94 -12.74
C LEU A 521 5.50 -32.19 -11.62
N ARG A 522 6.46 -31.34 -12.00
CA ARG A 522 7.06 -30.29 -11.15
C ARG A 522 7.56 -29.13 -12.00
N VAL A 523 7.83 -27.98 -11.38
CA VAL A 523 8.49 -26.85 -12.03
C VAL A 523 9.82 -26.55 -11.34
N MET A 524 10.88 -26.30 -12.10
CA MET A 524 12.16 -25.78 -11.61
C MET A 524 12.29 -24.29 -11.92
N ALA A 525 12.88 -23.54 -11.00
CA ALA A 525 13.31 -22.15 -11.16
C ALA A 525 14.79 -22.09 -11.57
N LEU A 526 15.09 -21.35 -12.64
CA LEU A 526 16.45 -21.06 -13.10
C LEU A 526 16.75 -19.55 -13.08
N ASP A 527 18.01 -19.22 -12.81
CA ASP A 527 18.54 -17.85 -12.89
C ASP A 527 18.81 -17.38 -14.34
N GLY A 528 19.19 -16.11 -14.50
CA GLY A 528 19.50 -15.49 -15.79
C GLY A 528 20.71 -16.08 -16.55
N THR A 529 21.49 -16.97 -15.91
CA THR A 529 22.57 -17.75 -16.53
C THR A 529 22.18 -19.20 -16.84
N GLY A 530 21.00 -19.63 -16.37
CA GLY A 530 20.54 -21.02 -16.42
C GLY A 530 20.95 -21.87 -15.21
N GLY A 531 21.50 -21.26 -14.15
CA GLY A 531 21.78 -21.93 -12.89
C GLY A 531 20.51 -22.30 -12.13
N PHE A 532 20.57 -23.36 -11.31
CA PHE A 532 19.43 -23.85 -10.55
C PHE A 532 19.23 -23.08 -9.25
N LEU A 533 18.01 -22.59 -9.02
CA LEU A 533 17.63 -21.87 -7.80
C LEU A 533 16.76 -22.72 -6.87
N GLY A 534 15.75 -23.40 -7.41
CA GLY A 534 14.75 -24.13 -6.61
C GLY A 534 13.77 -24.93 -7.47
N LYS A 535 12.92 -25.73 -6.83
CA LYS A 535 11.90 -26.56 -7.51
C LYS A 535 10.66 -26.71 -6.65
N THR A 536 9.51 -26.83 -7.29
CA THR A 536 8.23 -27.08 -6.62
C THR A 536 8.23 -28.47 -5.99
N ARG A 537 7.28 -28.74 -5.10
CA ARG A 537 6.90 -30.13 -4.81
C ARG A 537 6.49 -30.86 -6.11
N ALA A 538 6.67 -32.18 -6.12
CA ALA A 538 6.07 -33.03 -7.15
C ALA A 538 4.55 -33.12 -6.93
N MET A 539 3.77 -33.10 -8.00
CA MET A 539 2.31 -33.18 -7.97
C MET A 539 1.78 -34.14 -9.04
N GLU A 540 0.68 -34.83 -8.74
CA GLU A 540 -0.02 -35.69 -9.69
C GLU A 540 -0.84 -34.87 -10.70
N TRP A 541 -0.90 -35.34 -11.95
CA TRP A 541 -1.56 -34.69 -13.07
C TRP A 541 -2.52 -35.64 -13.79
N ALA A 542 -3.78 -35.60 -13.33
CA ALA A 542 -4.93 -36.23 -13.95
C ALA A 542 -5.86 -35.16 -14.57
N PRO A 543 -5.53 -34.61 -15.76
CA PRO A 543 -6.29 -33.51 -16.37
C PRO A 543 -7.72 -33.91 -16.77
N GLU A 544 -8.03 -35.20 -16.85
CA GLU A 544 -9.38 -35.74 -17.03
C GLU A 544 -10.25 -35.46 -15.79
N GLU A 545 -9.70 -35.74 -14.60
CA GLU A 545 -10.36 -35.65 -13.29
C GLU A 545 -10.50 -34.21 -12.80
N MET A 546 -9.53 -33.35 -13.15
CA MET A 546 -9.55 -31.90 -12.86
C MET A 546 -10.71 -31.12 -13.52
N ASN A 547 -11.56 -31.76 -14.33
CA ASN A 547 -12.71 -31.11 -14.98
C ASN A 547 -14.05 -31.30 -14.25
N GLU A 548 -14.16 -32.16 -13.23
CA GLU A 548 -15.47 -32.50 -12.63
C GLU A 548 -15.82 -31.72 -11.35
N GLU A 549 -14.86 -31.12 -10.61
CA GLU A 549 -15.15 -30.37 -9.38
C GLU A 549 -14.57 -28.95 -9.36
N ILE A 550 -15.45 -27.94 -9.44
CA ILE A 550 -15.17 -26.59 -8.91
C ILE A 550 -15.74 -26.54 -7.49
N GLY A 551 -15.05 -27.19 -6.56
CA GLY A 551 -15.30 -27.11 -5.13
C GLY A 551 -14.38 -26.09 -4.46
N VAL A 552 -14.93 -25.14 -3.70
CA VAL A 552 -14.12 -24.21 -2.90
C VAL A 552 -13.68 -24.91 -1.63
N PHE A 553 -12.39 -25.24 -1.53
CA PHE A 553 -11.78 -25.70 -0.29
C PHE A 553 -11.61 -24.52 0.68
N ALA A 554 -12.57 -24.38 1.59
CA ALA A 554 -12.31 -23.80 2.91
C ALA A 554 -11.61 -24.86 3.79
N GLY A 555 -10.85 -24.41 4.81
CA GLY A 555 -10.02 -25.31 5.63
C GLY A 555 -10.80 -26.32 6.46
N ASP A 556 -10.14 -27.43 6.79
CA ASP A 556 -10.73 -28.56 7.53
C ASP A 556 -11.05 -28.23 8.99
N GLU A 557 -12.29 -28.50 9.42
CA GLU A 557 -12.60 -28.94 10.79
C GLU A 557 -13.34 -30.28 10.75
N GLU A 558 -12.94 -31.24 11.60
CA GLU A 558 -13.57 -32.56 11.66
C GLU A 558 -14.98 -32.50 12.27
N LEU A 559 -16.02 -32.80 11.47
CA LEU A 559 -17.35 -33.13 12.02
C LEU A 559 -17.85 -34.50 11.54
N LYS A 560 -18.35 -35.27 12.52
CA LYS A 560 -18.72 -36.69 12.39
C LYS A 560 -20.14 -36.85 11.83
N GLU A 561 -20.38 -38.00 11.19
CA GLU A 561 -21.70 -38.36 10.68
C GLU A 561 -22.82 -38.20 11.72
N SER A 562 -23.90 -37.51 11.33
CA SER A 562 -25.22 -37.74 11.91
C SER A 562 -26.27 -37.79 10.79
N ASN A 563 -27.29 -38.64 10.96
CA ASN A 563 -28.12 -39.12 9.87
C ASN A 563 -29.56 -38.61 10.00
N SER A 564 -29.96 -37.66 9.15
CA SER A 564 -31.34 -37.19 9.02
C SER A 564 -31.79 -37.24 7.55
N LYS A 565 -33.10 -37.46 7.34
CA LYS A 565 -33.72 -37.57 6.01
C LYS A 565 -34.67 -36.40 5.79
N GLU A 566 -34.35 -35.54 4.84
CA GLU A 566 -35.28 -34.49 4.38
C GLU A 566 -35.79 -34.74 2.95
N HIS A 567 -36.97 -34.17 2.66
CA HIS A 567 -37.71 -34.44 1.44
C HIS A 567 -37.24 -33.60 0.25
N ARG A 568 -36.71 -34.24 -0.79
CA ARG A 568 -36.48 -33.60 -2.09
C ARG A 568 -37.82 -33.15 -2.72
N ILE A 569 -38.01 -31.85 -2.83
CA ILE A 569 -39.07 -31.25 -3.65
C ILE A 569 -38.68 -31.36 -5.13
N SER A 570 -39.63 -31.74 -6.00
CA SER A 570 -39.35 -31.96 -7.42
C SER A 570 -39.02 -30.67 -8.18
N PRO A 571 -37.99 -30.64 -9.06
CA PRO A 571 -37.66 -29.48 -9.88
C PRO A 571 -38.82 -28.90 -10.71
N LEU A 572 -39.82 -29.72 -11.09
CA LEU A 572 -41.02 -29.24 -11.78
C LEU A 572 -41.82 -28.22 -10.93
N ILE A 573 -41.81 -28.35 -9.61
CA ILE A 573 -42.54 -27.46 -8.70
C ILE A 573 -41.83 -26.10 -8.62
N MET A 574 -40.50 -26.10 -8.49
CA MET A 574 -39.68 -24.89 -8.52
C MET A 574 -39.84 -24.14 -9.84
N PHE A 575 -39.81 -24.86 -10.98
CA PHE A 575 -40.03 -24.27 -12.30
C PHE A 575 -41.45 -23.68 -12.45
N GLY A 576 -42.48 -24.38 -11.95
CA GLY A 576 -43.86 -23.88 -11.93
C GLY A 576 -44.03 -22.60 -11.12
N MET A 577 -43.40 -22.52 -9.95
CA MET A 577 -43.41 -21.31 -9.10
C MET A 577 -42.69 -20.14 -9.79
N GLY A 578 -41.50 -20.36 -10.34
CA GLY A 578 -40.75 -19.33 -11.06
C GLY A 578 -41.49 -18.76 -12.28
N PHE A 579 -42.14 -19.63 -13.06
CA PHE A 579 -42.93 -19.23 -14.22
C PHE A 579 -44.15 -18.38 -13.85
N MET A 580 -44.86 -18.73 -12.77
CA MET A 580 -46.00 -17.96 -12.27
C MET A 580 -45.58 -16.58 -11.75
N SER A 581 -44.44 -16.47 -11.05
CA SER A 581 -43.91 -15.18 -10.59
C SER A 581 -43.50 -14.28 -11.77
N ALA A 582 -42.82 -14.82 -12.78
CA ALA A 582 -42.47 -14.07 -13.99
C ALA A 582 -43.71 -13.57 -14.75
N ALA A 583 -44.73 -14.42 -14.90
CA ALA A 583 -46.01 -14.05 -15.52
C ALA A 583 -46.73 -12.93 -14.75
N ALA A 584 -46.72 -12.97 -13.41
CA ALA A 584 -47.30 -11.93 -12.57
C ALA A 584 -46.58 -10.58 -12.73
N ILE A 585 -45.25 -10.58 -12.75
CA ILE A 585 -44.44 -9.36 -12.94
C ILE A 585 -44.75 -8.71 -14.30
N VAL A 586 -44.81 -9.50 -15.37
CA VAL A 586 -45.18 -9.02 -16.72
C VAL A 586 -46.61 -8.46 -16.75
N LEU A 587 -47.55 -9.10 -16.05
CA LEU A 587 -48.93 -8.61 -15.96
C LEU A 587 -49.01 -7.27 -15.21
N CYS A 588 -48.27 -7.12 -14.10
CA CYS A 588 -48.17 -5.88 -13.34
C CYS A 588 -47.53 -4.76 -14.16
N ALA A 589 -46.42 -5.04 -14.87
CA ALA A 589 -45.78 -4.07 -15.76
C ALA A 589 -46.73 -3.61 -16.88
N TRP A 590 -47.46 -4.54 -17.51
CA TRP A 590 -48.47 -4.21 -18.52
C TRP A 590 -49.61 -3.34 -17.98
N LEU A 591 -50.11 -3.65 -16.76
CA LEU A 591 -51.13 -2.85 -16.09
C LEU A 591 -50.63 -1.44 -15.74
N ILE A 592 -49.37 -1.31 -15.27
CA ILE A 592 -48.74 -0.02 -14.97
C ILE A 592 -48.58 0.82 -16.24
N CYS A 593 -48.01 0.27 -17.32
CA CYS A 593 -47.89 0.97 -18.60
C CYS A 593 -49.26 1.42 -19.14
N LYS A 594 -50.30 0.57 -19.00
CA LYS A 594 -51.67 0.87 -19.40
C LYS A 594 -52.34 1.96 -18.54
N TYR A 595 -51.95 2.07 -17.27
CA TYR A 595 -52.44 3.11 -16.35
C TYR A 595 -51.77 4.47 -16.63
N VAL A 596 -50.45 4.47 -16.86
CA VAL A 596 -49.66 5.67 -17.14
C VAL A 596 -50.05 6.32 -18.47
N TYR A 597 -50.39 5.53 -19.51
CA TYR A 597 -50.72 6.06 -20.84
C TYR A 597 -52.03 6.89 -20.91
N PHE A 598 -52.82 6.96 -19.84
CA PHE A 598 -54.15 7.59 -19.85
C PHE A 598 -54.31 8.85 -18.97
N ARG A 599 -53.26 9.36 -18.30
CA ARG A 599 -53.33 10.65 -17.58
C ARG A 599 -52.05 11.49 -17.62
N SER A 600 -52.18 12.65 -18.27
CA SER A 600 -51.45 13.91 -18.07
C SER A 600 -52.48 15.02 -18.32
N PRO A 601 -52.53 16.17 -17.61
CA PRO A 601 -51.38 16.88 -17.00
C PRO A 601 -51.60 17.41 -15.55
N GLY A 602 -50.59 18.07 -14.96
CA GLY A 602 -50.80 19.12 -13.93
C GLY A 602 -49.85 19.21 -12.72
N GLN A 603 -48.78 20.01 -12.85
CA GLN A 603 -48.13 20.92 -11.86
C GLN A 603 -47.85 20.56 -10.35
N THR A 604 -46.63 20.98 -9.93
CA THR A 604 -46.20 21.59 -8.63
C THR A 604 -46.19 20.83 -7.28
N PHE A 605 -44.99 20.41 -6.87
CA PHE A 605 -44.18 20.90 -5.72
C PHE A 605 -44.65 20.79 -4.23
N ILE A 606 -43.69 20.38 -3.38
CA ILE A 606 -43.63 20.37 -1.87
C ILE A 606 -44.53 19.35 -1.11
N GLY A 607 -43.90 18.52 -0.28
CA GLY A 607 -44.54 17.72 0.78
C GLY A 607 -43.51 16.98 1.66
N ARG A 608 -43.47 17.22 2.97
CA ARG A 608 -42.37 16.82 3.89
C ARG A 608 -42.80 15.69 4.85
N ARG A 609 -41.80 14.93 5.34
CA ARG A 609 -41.72 14.13 6.60
C ARG A 609 -42.03 12.62 6.64
N ASN A 610 -41.08 11.96 7.33
CA ASN A 610 -40.97 10.65 7.97
C ASN A 610 -42.22 10.15 8.71
N HIS A 611 -42.43 8.81 8.74
CA HIS A 611 -41.96 7.92 9.82
C HIS A 611 -42.19 6.44 9.45
N GLY A 612 -41.42 5.50 10.02
CA GLY A 612 -41.63 4.04 9.83
C GLY A 612 -40.40 3.16 10.09
N LYS A 613 -40.10 2.91 11.38
CA LYS A 613 -39.24 1.82 11.90
C LYS A 613 -40.15 0.67 12.41
N ASP A 614 -39.73 -0.59 12.60
CA ASP A 614 -38.54 -1.31 12.10
C ASP A 614 -38.96 -2.46 11.12
N GLU A 615 -39.00 -3.79 11.34
CA GLU A 615 -38.70 -4.74 12.44
C GLU A 615 -38.40 -6.16 11.85
N GLY A 616 -37.46 -6.94 12.44
CA GLY A 616 -37.47 -8.43 12.57
C GLY A 616 -37.41 -9.32 11.30
N TRP A 617 -36.72 -10.47 11.24
CA TRP A 617 -36.21 -11.46 12.23
C TRP A 617 -35.08 -12.29 11.56
N GLN A 618 -34.40 -13.27 12.19
CA GLN A 618 -33.54 -13.33 13.38
C GLN A 618 -32.84 -14.72 13.37
N PRO A 619 -31.59 -14.88 13.86
CA PRO A 619 -30.90 -16.18 13.97
C PRO A 619 -31.33 -16.95 15.24
N VAL A 620 -30.71 -18.12 15.50
CA VAL A 620 -30.92 -18.92 16.72
C VAL A 620 -29.58 -19.23 17.40
N GLN A 621 -29.50 -18.98 18.70
CA GLN A 621 -28.39 -19.34 19.60
C GLN A 621 -28.81 -20.44 20.60
N THR A 622 -27.82 -21.11 21.19
CA THR A 622 -27.71 -21.54 22.62
C THR A 622 -26.45 -22.41 22.75
N GLY A 623 -25.57 -22.26 23.74
CA GLY A 623 -25.34 -21.22 24.76
C GLY A 623 -23.86 -21.28 25.17
N GLU A 624 -23.33 -20.88 26.33
CA GLU A 624 -23.75 -20.22 27.59
C GLU A 624 -22.38 -19.84 28.28
N GLU A 625 -22.18 -18.88 29.20
CA GLU A 625 -23.04 -18.04 30.05
C GLU A 625 -22.19 -16.82 30.57
N LEU A 626 -22.77 -15.60 30.68
CA LEU A 626 -22.35 -14.44 31.55
C LEU A 626 -21.03 -13.66 31.22
N ASP A 627 -20.85 -12.36 31.52
CA ASP A 627 -21.76 -11.25 31.95
C ASP A 627 -21.12 -9.86 31.69
N ASP A 628 -21.96 -8.80 31.78
CA ASP A 628 -21.66 -7.37 31.97
C ASP A 628 -20.61 -6.63 31.08
N LEU A 629 -21.13 -5.82 30.16
CA LEU A 629 -20.49 -4.62 29.59
C LEU A 629 -21.44 -3.42 29.77
N ASP A 630 -20.89 -2.24 30.04
CA ASP A 630 -21.61 -0.96 30.01
C ASP A 630 -20.71 0.15 29.44
N ASP A 631 -21.34 1.16 28.83
CA ASP A 631 -20.79 2.33 28.12
C ASP A 631 -19.91 2.12 26.86
N PHE A 632 -20.37 2.76 25.76
CA PHE A 632 -19.64 2.97 24.50
C PHE A 632 -20.10 4.31 23.89
N SER A 633 -19.22 5.32 23.85
CA SER A 633 -19.39 6.60 23.13
C SER A 633 -18.04 7.34 23.10
N ASP A 634 -17.70 8.17 22.11
CA ASP A 634 -18.34 8.44 20.82
C ASP A 634 -17.29 8.88 19.78
N LEU A 635 -17.64 8.89 18.49
CA LEU A 635 -16.79 9.45 17.42
C LEU A 635 -17.07 10.95 17.24
N GLU A 636 -16.12 11.82 17.60
CA GLU A 636 -16.34 13.27 17.51
C GLU A 636 -16.40 13.83 16.08
N SER A 637 -17.38 14.72 15.86
CA SER A 637 -17.60 15.41 14.60
C SER A 637 -17.07 16.84 14.67
N GLY A 638 -16.23 17.25 13.71
CA GLY A 638 -15.69 18.63 13.66
C GLY A 638 -16.77 19.72 13.61
N GLU A 639 -16.65 20.68 14.53
CA GLU A 639 -17.57 21.82 14.69
C GLU A 639 -17.45 22.90 13.59
N ARG A 640 -18.37 23.86 13.61
CA ARG A 640 -18.32 25.10 12.82
C ARG A 640 -18.44 26.31 13.74
N HIS A 641 -17.59 27.32 13.53
CA HIS A 641 -17.93 28.68 13.93
C HIS A 641 -18.78 29.36 12.84
N GLU A 642 -19.78 30.13 13.24
CA GLU A 642 -20.41 31.16 12.40
C GLU A 642 -20.08 32.55 12.97
N ASP A 643 -19.71 33.49 12.09
CA ASP A 643 -19.35 34.86 12.46
C ASP A 643 -20.57 35.71 12.87
N HIS A 644 -20.38 36.56 13.88
CA HIS A 644 -21.32 37.63 14.21
C HIS A 644 -20.92 38.96 13.55
N LEU A 645 -21.70 39.43 12.57
CA LEU A 645 -21.57 40.77 11.98
C LEU A 645 -22.87 41.60 12.09
N LEU A 646 -22.80 42.58 13.00
CA LEU A 646 -23.28 43.97 12.90
C LEU A 646 -24.45 44.31 11.94
N ASP A 647 -25.60 44.73 12.51
CA ASP A 647 -26.09 46.11 12.34
C ASP A 647 -26.89 46.54 13.60
N GLY A 648 -26.93 47.84 13.89
CA GLY A 648 -27.47 48.41 15.12
C GLY A 648 -27.48 49.94 15.08
N ASN A 649 -28.42 50.51 14.34
CA ASN A 649 -28.38 51.91 13.93
C ASN A 649 -28.68 52.94 15.05
N ARG A 650 -28.28 54.19 14.82
CA ARG A 650 -28.36 55.34 15.74
C ARG A 650 -29.76 55.61 16.29
N ASN A 651 -29.83 56.06 17.54
CA ASN A 651 -30.50 57.33 17.82
C ASN A 651 -29.98 58.03 19.09
N ARG A 652 -30.34 59.32 19.24
CA ARG A 652 -29.75 60.25 20.22
C ARG A 652 -30.83 61.16 20.81
N VAL A 653 -31.02 61.12 22.14
CA VAL A 653 -31.85 62.06 22.90
C VAL A 653 -31.14 62.35 24.22
N GLU A 654 -31.09 63.64 24.58
CA GLU A 654 -30.48 64.26 25.78
C GLU A 654 -28.99 63.93 26.02
#